data_AF-A0A5T8WQX0-F1
#
_entry.id   AF-A0A5T8WQX0-F1
#
_cell.length_a   1.000
_cell.length_b   1.000
_cell.length_c   1.000
_cell.angle_alpha   90.00
_cell.angle_beta   90.00
_cell.angle_gamma   90.00
#
_symmetry.space_group_name_H-M   'P 1'
#
loop_
_entity.id
_entity.type
_entity.pdbx_description
1 polymer ?
#
loop_
_entity_poly.entity_id
_entity_poly.type
_entity_poly.pdbx_seq_one_letter_code
_entity_poly.pdbx_strand_id
1 'polypeptide(L)'
;PENQIPVYLEREDGTHVQVQQPIVINSAGYPVYNGQIAKFVTVQGHSMAVYDAYGSQQFYYPNVLKYDPDRLRQQLASHAAGNGDELVAVKQPIENSKERTVHDWLADIITAKDGANIIADGINNDAVGINALLPVLSDLQRELILVPGVYLINDDITIDIPVTFQPGAIIKPRNGAQVTFNAEIMAGNYHIFDTEDDFYASPVAAPSVKIAKGGVKPEWFGAKTVSSYDEISTSINCSHAFMKAWRATTGEYTANVTSSYRQSEYMHSYIELSAGKYRMDKEVFLGHTDFTPTTVRYNKNGGGVIGKGAGLSVLVFTDSEYAGNAFFSAVDMSGDMHEFRSFKCTFYCPSKVGDERYESKVGAMMLFSTIDSLTTTDIWASGAKFVVPDPSGFGRGGVGVQFDSVVDHYFSNILVEHCAHGCAFSSSISTGVNVKGFRNTLSDLSFGNMIPAWPDIISQNTKNIISIYGVESKSNFNSPITFGTNDNNVSINGVVVDGRYESSSNVVTKLIITFATGGGCSGNISGCVDNVLYGLINDGGSSQAGRPGGTLHLDFVVNNVTGSTSSENAVVVLDKTDSSVIMNLSINGTTFPAIINRTSQLKSYLNISNMNLTSPVSGFRPIISKGGNILMISINITDTTTATDIAYVENSTLILPSLMITPVISVAKGIGGVVKTNQLIDY
;
A
#
# COMPACT_ATOMS: atom_id res chain seq x y z
N PRO A 1 38.98 30.00 79.12
CA PRO A 1 39.41 29.00 78.11
C PRO A 1 38.22 28.60 77.24
N GLU A 2 37.88 29.43 76.26
CA GLU A 2 36.63 29.28 75.46
C GLU A 2 36.81 28.47 74.17
N ASN A 3 38.02 27.97 73.87
CA ASN A 3 38.30 27.19 72.65
C ASN A 3 38.82 25.77 72.97
N GLN A 4 38.14 25.05 73.87
CA GLN A 4 38.45 23.63 74.12
C GLN A 4 37.37 22.75 73.50
N ILE A 5 37.76 21.96 72.50
CA ILE A 5 36.87 21.06 71.78
C ILE A 5 36.72 19.77 72.59
N PRO A 6 35.49 19.26 72.85
CA PRO A 6 35.30 18.03 73.62
C PRO A 6 36.15 16.85 73.11
N VAL A 7 36.93 16.25 74.01
CA VAL A 7 37.67 15.00 73.76
C VAL A 7 37.02 13.88 74.57
N TYR A 8 36.97 12.69 73.99
CA TYR A 8 36.36 11.51 74.58
C TYR A 8 37.40 10.41 74.79
N LEU A 9 37.31 9.73 75.92
CA LEU A 9 37.95 8.45 76.15
C LEU A 9 37.14 7.37 75.44
N GLU A 10 37.80 6.60 74.57
CA GLU A 10 37.24 5.37 73.99
C GLU A 10 37.56 4.20 74.94
N ARG A 11 36.52 3.59 75.50
CA ARG A 11 36.66 2.40 76.35
C ARG A 11 36.84 1.14 75.48
N GLU A 12 37.27 0.05 76.09
CA GLU A 12 37.48 -1.24 75.39
C GLU A 12 36.21 -1.78 74.72
N ASP A 13 35.02 -1.37 75.20
CA ASP A 13 33.73 -1.72 74.62
C ASP A 13 33.28 -0.79 73.46
N GLY A 14 34.10 0.19 73.08
CA GLY A 14 33.84 1.16 72.01
C GLY A 14 32.95 2.34 72.41
N THR A 15 32.55 2.45 73.69
CA THR A 15 31.76 3.58 74.19
C THR A 15 32.64 4.79 74.51
N HIS A 16 32.04 5.99 74.40
CA HIS A 16 32.75 7.26 74.51
C HIS A 16 32.34 8.02 75.77
N VAL A 17 33.31 8.38 76.62
CA VAL A 17 33.08 9.23 77.80
C VAL A 17 33.88 10.51 77.66
N GLN A 18 33.22 11.66 77.74
CA GLN A 18 33.90 12.95 77.63
C GLN A 18 34.88 13.14 78.80
N VAL A 19 36.10 13.57 78.50
CA VAL A 19 37.16 13.79 79.49
C VAL A 19 37.53 15.27 79.57
N GLN A 20 37.98 15.69 80.76
CA GLN A 20 38.45 17.06 81.00
C GLN A 20 39.82 17.26 80.35
N GLN A 21 40.02 18.44 79.77
CA GLN A 21 41.29 18.87 79.17
C GLN A 21 42.06 19.78 80.14
N PRO A 22 43.41 19.83 80.09
CA PRO A 22 44.29 19.15 79.14
C PRO A 22 44.49 17.66 79.42
N ILE A 23 44.80 16.88 78.38
CA ILE A 23 45.11 15.45 78.50
C ILE A 23 46.53 15.30 79.07
N VAL A 24 46.67 14.48 80.10
CA VAL A 24 47.94 14.26 80.82
C VAL A 24 48.67 13.07 80.21
N ILE A 25 50.01 13.16 80.13
CA ILE A 25 50.88 12.05 79.72
C ILE A 25 51.61 11.44 80.93
N ASN A 26 51.94 10.15 80.87
CA ASN A 26 52.81 9.52 81.87
C ASN A 26 54.28 9.87 81.63
N SER A 27 55.16 9.44 82.55
CA SER A 27 56.62 9.65 82.48
C SER A 27 57.30 9.04 81.25
N ALA A 28 56.62 8.13 80.54
CA ALA A 28 57.08 7.56 79.27
C ALA A 28 56.52 8.30 78.03
N GLY A 29 55.72 9.37 78.23
CA GLY A 29 55.22 10.23 77.17
C GLY A 29 53.87 9.82 76.56
N TYR A 30 53.18 8.81 77.11
CA TYR A 30 51.89 8.35 76.56
C TYR A 30 50.70 9.05 77.22
N PRO A 31 49.65 9.43 76.45
CA PRO A 31 48.40 9.92 77.01
C PRO A 31 47.77 8.92 77.99
N VAL A 32 47.37 9.40 79.16
CA VAL A 32 46.78 8.57 80.21
C VAL A 32 45.45 9.11 80.71
N TYR A 33 44.56 8.19 81.08
CA TYR A 33 43.36 8.49 81.87
C TYR A 33 43.48 7.75 83.21
N ASN A 34 43.41 8.47 84.33
CA ASN A 34 43.65 7.92 85.68
C ASN A 34 44.95 7.09 85.80
N GLY A 35 46.02 7.49 85.10
CA GLY A 35 47.34 6.86 85.19
C GLY A 35 47.58 5.64 84.30
N GLN A 36 46.58 5.16 83.57
CA GLN A 36 46.71 4.11 82.57
C GLN A 36 46.71 4.68 81.15
N ILE A 37 47.50 4.07 80.25
CA ILE A 37 47.55 4.46 78.84
C ILE A 37 46.16 4.28 78.24
N ALA A 38 45.65 5.34 77.61
CA ALA A 38 44.28 5.40 77.14
C ALA A 38 44.20 6.01 75.74
N LYS A 39 43.17 5.61 74.98
CA LYS A 39 42.89 6.13 73.64
C LYS A 39 41.87 7.28 73.73
N PHE A 40 42.24 8.42 73.17
CA PHE A 40 41.41 9.61 73.14
C PHE A 40 41.01 9.93 71.70
N VAL A 41 39.74 10.29 71.49
CA VAL A 41 39.17 10.59 70.18
C VAL A 41 38.30 11.86 70.25
N THR A 42 38.19 12.56 69.12
CA THR A 42 37.26 13.67 68.92
C THR A 42 36.15 13.25 67.95
N VAL A 43 34.99 13.89 68.04
CA VAL A 43 33.83 13.57 67.17
C VAL A 43 33.98 14.17 65.76
N GLN A 44 34.77 15.24 65.62
CA GLN A 44 35.08 15.90 64.35
C GLN A 44 36.61 15.99 64.15
N GLY A 45 37.05 16.20 62.90
CA GLY A 45 38.47 16.33 62.56
C GLY A 45 39.08 17.62 63.11
N HIS A 46 39.90 17.49 64.15
CA HIS A 46 40.63 18.61 64.75
C HIS A 46 42.12 18.30 64.89
N SER A 47 42.94 19.33 65.01
CA SER A 47 44.34 19.15 65.41
C SER A 47 44.44 19.01 66.93
N MET A 48 45.26 18.09 67.42
CA MET A 48 45.49 17.87 68.86
C MET A 48 46.95 18.13 69.22
N ALA A 49 47.19 19.06 70.15
CA ALA A 49 48.49 19.28 70.78
C ALA A 49 48.49 18.66 72.18
N VAL A 50 49.54 17.92 72.54
CA VAL A 50 49.71 17.28 73.85
C VAL A 50 50.90 17.94 74.54
N TYR A 51 50.69 18.42 75.77
CA TYR A 51 51.67 19.16 76.56
C TYR A 51 52.08 18.37 77.80
N ASP A 52 53.32 18.56 78.26
CA ASP A 52 53.75 18.05 79.56
C ASP A 52 53.32 18.96 80.72
N ALA A 53 53.63 18.53 81.95
CA ALA A 53 53.30 19.24 83.18
C ALA A 53 53.97 20.63 83.32
N TYR A 54 54.95 20.95 82.48
CA TYR A 54 55.65 22.24 82.45
C TYR A 54 55.18 23.14 81.29
N GLY A 55 54.16 22.70 80.53
CA GLY A 55 53.57 23.47 79.44
C GLY A 55 54.33 23.38 78.11
N SER A 56 55.29 22.46 77.98
CA SER A 56 56.01 22.23 76.71
C SER A 56 55.22 21.26 75.82
N GLN A 57 55.08 21.58 74.52
CA GLN A 57 54.39 20.71 73.56
C GLN A 57 55.24 19.48 73.26
N GLN A 58 54.73 18.31 73.59
CA GLN A 58 55.41 17.03 73.37
C GLN A 58 54.99 16.39 72.05
N PHE A 59 53.70 16.46 71.69
CA PHE A 59 53.18 15.91 70.43
C PHE A 59 52.18 16.86 69.78
N TYR A 60 52.14 16.87 68.45
CA TYR A 60 51.12 17.57 67.67
C TYR A 60 50.61 16.68 66.54
N TYR A 61 49.32 16.40 66.58
CA TYR A 61 48.59 15.71 65.53
C TYR A 61 47.82 16.78 64.74
N PRO A 62 48.24 17.15 63.52
CA PRO A 62 47.55 18.16 62.74
C PRO A 62 46.11 17.75 62.36
N ASN A 63 45.81 16.45 62.38
CA ASN A 63 44.46 15.89 62.28
C ASN A 63 44.42 14.53 62.99
N VAL A 64 43.51 14.34 63.94
CA VAL A 64 43.34 13.05 64.66
C VAL A 64 42.59 11.97 63.86
N LEU A 65 42.03 12.30 62.68
CA LEU A 65 41.44 11.33 61.77
C LEU A 65 42.47 10.84 60.72
N LYS A 66 42.55 9.51 60.50
CA LYS A 66 43.33 8.92 59.39
C LYS A 66 42.64 9.11 58.03
N TYR A 67 41.31 9.16 58.02
CA TYR A 67 40.46 9.45 56.87
C TYR A 67 39.30 10.32 57.34
N ASP A 68 39.02 11.38 56.60
CA ASP A 68 37.85 12.21 56.80
C ASP A 68 36.67 11.57 56.05
N PRO A 69 35.70 10.92 56.73
CA PRO A 69 34.60 10.22 56.07
C PRO A 69 33.71 11.16 55.24
N ASP A 70 33.72 12.47 55.52
CA ASP A 70 32.99 13.44 54.71
C ASP A 70 33.60 13.59 53.31
N ARG A 71 34.89 13.30 53.13
CA ARG A 71 35.53 13.32 51.79
C ARG A 71 34.95 12.29 50.86
N LEU A 72 34.73 11.04 51.31
CA LEU A 72 34.16 10.01 50.43
C LEU A 72 32.74 10.39 50.01
N ARG A 73 31.93 10.97 50.91
CA ARG A 73 30.59 11.47 50.57
C ARG A 73 30.65 12.61 49.56
N GLN A 74 31.58 13.55 49.73
CA GLN A 74 31.81 14.64 48.78
C GLN A 74 32.26 14.11 47.41
N GLN A 75 33.14 13.10 47.38
CA GLN A 75 33.60 12.48 46.15
C GLN A 75 32.45 11.72 45.45
N LEU A 76 31.68 10.90 46.15
CA LEU A 76 30.53 10.19 45.57
C LEU A 76 29.41 11.14 45.10
N ALA A 77 29.24 12.30 45.73
CA ALA A 77 28.26 13.31 45.32
C ALA A 77 28.78 14.26 44.22
N SER A 78 30.06 14.15 43.86
CA SER A 78 30.69 15.00 42.84
C SER A 78 30.45 14.44 41.44
N HIS A 79 30.22 15.34 40.48
CA HIS A 79 30.09 15.02 39.06
C HIS A 79 31.42 15.20 38.29
N ALA A 80 32.52 15.49 39.00
CA ALA A 80 33.83 15.67 38.39
C ALA A 80 34.45 14.32 38.01
N ALA A 81 35.16 14.27 36.88
CA ALA A 81 35.89 13.09 36.43
C ALA A 81 36.78 12.49 37.54
N GLY A 82 36.82 11.16 37.63
CA GLY A 82 37.50 10.40 38.68
C GLY A 82 36.76 10.34 40.02
N ASN A 83 35.55 10.90 40.11
CA ASN A 83 34.70 10.85 41.31
C ASN A 83 33.30 10.32 40.95
N GLY A 84 32.34 10.40 41.89
CA GLY A 84 30.98 9.95 41.63
C GLY A 84 30.86 8.44 41.37
N ASP A 85 30.18 8.09 40.29
CA ASP A 85 29.97 6.72 39.82
C ASP A 85 31.24 6.06 39.26
N GLU A 86 32.29 6.82 38.93
CA GLU A 86 33.61 6.27 38.56
C GLU A 86 34.31 5.58 39.75
N LEU A 87 33.92 5.88 40.99
CA LEU A 87 34.51 5.28 42.20
C LEU A 87 33.91 3.91 42.58
N VAL A 88 32.85 3.49 41.90
CA VAL A 88 32.10 2.26 42.23
C VAL A 88 32.40 1.19 41.17
N ALA A 89 33.14 0.15 41.56
CA ALA A 89 33.40 -0.98 40.68
C ALA A 89 32.19 -1.93 40.59
N VAL A 90 31.94 -2.48 39.40
CA VAL A 90 30.89 -3.47 39.12
C VAL A 90 31.42 -4.61 38.25
N LYS A 91 30.78 -5.78 38.37
CA LYS A 91 31.09 -6.96 37.58
C LYS A 91 29.84 -7.83 37.42
N GLN A 92 29.59 -8.30 36.21
CA GLN A 92 28.45 -9.19 35.95
C GLN A 92 28.69 -10.60 36.55
N PRO A 93 27.68 -11.24 37.15
CA PRO A 93 27.81 -12.53 37.83
C PRO A 93 27.82 -13.72 36.85
N ILE A 94 28.68 -13.66 35.84
CA ILE A 94 28.85 -14.69 34.81
C ILE A 94 30.34 -14.99 34.61
N GLU A 95 30.65 -16.19 34.10
CA GLU A 95 32.02 -16.58 33.74
C GLU A 95 32.56 -15.66 32.63
N ASN A 96 33.86 -15.34 32.67
CA ASN A 96 34.56 -14.45 31.72
C ASN A 96 34.06 -12.98 31.69
N SER A 97 33.41 -12.48 32.75
CA SER A 97 33.08 -11.05 32.86
C SER A 97 34.29 -10.17 33.26
N LYS A 98 34.36 -8.96 32.68
CA LYS A 98 35.37 -7.94 32.99
C LYS A 98 34.89 -7.03 34.13
N GLU A 99 35.81 -6.58 34.98
CA GLU A 99 35.57 -5.49 35.94
C GLU A 99 35.43 -4.15 35.23
N ARG A 100 34.46 -3.35 35.65
CA ARG A 100 34.14 -2.01 35.12
C ARG A 100 33.79 -1.07 36.27
N THR A 101 33.68 0.22 36.00
CA THR A 101 33.01 1.17 36.92
C THR A 101 31.51 1.24 36.62
N VAL A 102 30.70 1.76 37.57
CA VAL A 102 29.29 2.09 37.30
C VAL A 102 29.20 3.11 36.17
N HIS A 103 30.11 4.09 36.14
CA HIS A 103 30.20 5.09 35.08
C HIS A 103 30.35 4.46 33.69
N ASP A 104 31.34 3.57 33.51
CA ASP A 104 31.56 2.88 32.24
C ASP A 104 30.29 2.14 31.80
N TRP A 105 29.58 1.51 32.74
CA TRP A 105 28.36 0.75 32.46
C TRP A 105 27.20 1.65 32.02
N LEU A 106 26.99 2.79 32.70
CA LEU A 106 25.93 3.74 32.36
C LEU A 106 26.22 4.45 31.03
N ALA A 107 27.49 4.76 30.74
CA ALA A 107 27.92 5.41 29.50
C ALA A 107 27.69 4.58 28.23
N ASP A 108 27.39 3.27 28.36
CA ASP A 108 27.02 2.43 27.21
C ASP A 108 25.70 2.88 26.57
N ILE A 109 24.79 3.51 27.33
CA ILE A 109 23.47 3.98 26.85
C ILE A 109 23.30 5.44 27.23
N ILE A 110 23.27 6.31 26.22
CA ILE A 110 22.94 7.73 26.38
C ILE A 110 21.55 7.96 25.81
N THR A 111 20.65 8.48 26.64
CA THR A 111 19.27 8.78 26.29
C THR A 111 19.06 10.29 26.15
N ALA A 112 17.94 10.69 25.56
CA ALA A 112 17.59 12.11 25.45
C ALA A 112 17.50 12.79 26.83
N LYS A 113 17.12 12.08 27.90
CA LYS A 113 17.04 12.66 29.25
C LYS A 113 18.40 12.92 29.91
N ASP A 114 19.49 12.42 29.33
CA ASP A 114 20.85 12.75 29.77
C ASP A 114 21.32 14.10 29.18
N GLY A 115 20.62 14.62 28.17
CA GLY A 115 20.89 15.93 27.59
C GLY A 115 20.38 17.07 28.46
N ALA A 116 21.20 18.12 28.59
CA ALA A 116 20.80 19.32 29.31
C ALA A 116 19.58 20.00 28.67
N ASN A 117 18.64 20.44 29.50
CA ASN A 117 17.38 21.10 29.10
C ASN A 117 16.41 20.21 28.30
N ILE A 118 16.49 18.88 28.44
CA ILE A 118 15.50 17.94 27.92
C ILE A 118 14.73 17.36 29.12
N ILE A 119 13.45 17.69 29.23
CA ILE A 119 12.56 17.32 30.35
C ILE A 119 11.56 16.26 29.90
N ALA A 120 11.04 16.37 28.67
CA ALA A 120 10.04 15.47 28.10
C ALA A 120 8.72 15.38 28.89
N ASP A 121 8.22 16.53 29.36
CA ASP A 121 6.97 16.66 30.11
C ASP A 121 5.78 17.17 29.28
N GLY A 122 6.02 17.52 28.02
CA GLY A 122 5.04 18.05 27.08
C GLY A 122 4.67 19.52 27.31
N ILE A 123 5.40 20.21 28.19
CA ILE A 123 5.17 21.61 28.59
C ILE A 123 6.40 22.45 28.26
N ASN A 124 7.59 21.97 28.60
CA ASN A 124 8.84 22.67 28.35
C ASN A 124 9.36 22.39 26.94
N ASN A 125 9.85 23.42 26.26
CA ASN A 125 10.39 23.29 24.92
C ASN A 125 11.73 22.53 24.94
N ASP A 126 11.70 21.27 24.52
CA ASP A 126 12.85 20.37 24.48
C ASP A 126 13.73 20.57 23.22
N ALA A 127 13.27 21.35 22.24
CA ALA A 127 13.95 21.57 20.96
C ALA A 127 15.39 22.08 21.14
N VAL A 128 15.59 23.03 22.06
CA VAL A 128 16.90 23.63 22.37
C VAL A 128 17.87 22.58 22.92
N GLY A 129 17.41 21.75 23.86
CA GLY A 129 18.23 20.69 24.44
C GLY A 129 18.58 19.61 23.42
N ILE A 130 17.61 19.21 22.60
CA ILE A 130 17.82 18.22 21.53
C ILE A 130 18.82 18.74 20.50
N ASN A 131 18.68 19.97 20.00
CA ASN A 131 19.62 20.57 19.05
C ASN A 131 21.05 20.67 19.61
N ALA A 132 21.21 20.87 20.92
CA ALA A 132 22.52 20.86 21.57
C ALA A 132 23.11 19.45 21.74
N LEU A 133 22.26 18.43 21.95
CA LEU A 133 22.67 17.04 22.15
C LEU A 133 23.06 16.33 20.84
N LEU A 134 22.36 16.63 19.74
CA LEU A 134 22.59 15.99 18.43
C LEU A 134 24.06 16.01 17.94
N PRO A 135 24.79 17.14 17.93
CA PRO A 135 26.19 17.15 17.50
C PRO A 135 27.09 16.31 18.42
N VAL A 136 26.81 16.27 19.72
CA VAL A 136 27.56 15.44 20.69
C VAL A 136 27.37 13.96 20.40
N LEU A 137 26.12 13.52 20.18
CA LEU A 137 25.83 12.13 19.82
C LEU A 137 26.46 11.74 18.48
N SER A 138 26.43 12.66 17.51
CA SER A 138 27.08 12.46 16.20
C SER A 138 28.58 12.23 16.32
N ASP A 139 29.30 13.07 17.08
CA ASP A 139 30.75 12.94 17.32
C ASP A 139 31.10 11.62 18.03
N LEU A 140 30.22 11.15 18.93
CA LEU A 140 30.35 9.86 19.62
C LEU A 140 29.86 8.67 18.80
N GLN A 141 29.36 8.89 17.58
CA GLN A 141 28.75 7.87 16.72
C GLN A 141 27.64 7.10 17.45
N ARG A 142 26.71 7.84 18.08
CA ARG A 142 25.56 7.32 18.81
C ARG A 142 24.26 7.76 18.15
N GLU A 143 23.21 6.98 18.38
CA GLU A 143 21.84 7.35 18.01
C GLU A 143 21.19 8.23 19.09
N LEU A 144 20.11 8.91 18.73
CA LEU A 144 19.23 9.58 19.70
C LEU A 144 18.22 8.57 20.25
N ILE A 145 18.32 8.23 21.54
CA ILE A 145 17.35 7.33 22.21
C ILE A 145 16.32 8.15 22.97
N LEU A 146 15.09 8.20 22.46
CA LEU A 146 13.96 8.83 23.13
C LEU A 146 13.28 7.82 24.06
N VAL A 147 13.41 8.05 25.36
CA VAL A 147 12.77 7.27 26.43
C VAL A 147 11.34 7.80 26.70
N PRO A 148 10.47 7.07 27.43
CA PRO A 148 9.09 7.49 27.66
C PRO A 148 8.97 8.92 28.22
N GLY A 149 8.11 9.71 27.61
CA GLY A 149 7.95 11.15 27.83
C GLY A 149 7.38 11.86 26.59
N VAL A 150 6.87 13.07 26.78
CA VAL A 150 6.35 13.91 25.70
C VAL A 150 7.33 15.05 25.46
N TYR A 151 8.02 15.03 24.33
CA TYR A 151 9.03 16.02 23.97
C TYR A 151 8.35 17.16 23.20
N LEU A 152 8.13 18.31 23.84
CA LEU A 152 7.48 19.45 23.19
C LEU A 152 8.50 20.19 22.33
N ILE A 153 8.20 20.34 21.04
CA ILE A 153 9.08 21.01 20.07
C ILE A 153 8.39 22.28 19.58
N ASN A 154 8.92 23.45 19.96
CA ASN A 154 8.42 24.76 19.50
C ASN A 154 9.35 25.46 18.50
N ASP A 155 10.54 24.93 18.28
CA ASP A 155 11.51 25.41 17.29
C ASP A 155 11.92 24.26 16.38
N ASP A 156 12.28 24.56 15.14
CA ASP A 156 12.67 23.55 14.17
C ASP A 156 13.88 22.73 14.67
N ILE A 157 13.82 21.41 14.46
CA ILE A 157 14.93 20.49 14.73
C ILE A 157 15.19 19.62 13.49
N THR A 158 16.46 19.36 13.22
CA THR A 158 16.90 18.44 12.15
C THR A 158 17.77 17.35 12.75
N ILE A 159 17.35 16.10 12.57
CA ILE A 159 17.97 14.91 13.14
C ILE A 159 18.63 14.12 12.01
N ASP A 160 19.95 14.22 11.93
CA ASP A 160 20.80 13.59 10.90
C ASP A 160 21.41 12.25 11.34
N ILE A 161 21.17 11.83 12.58
CA ILE A 161 21.61 10.55 13.15
C ILE A 161 20.41 9.62 13.37
N PRO A 162 20.60 8.28 13.43
CA PRO A 162 19.51 7.36 13.74
C PRO A 162 18.80 7.73 15.05
N VAL A 163 17.50 7.48 15.12
CA VAL A 163 16.69 7.76 16.30
C VAL A 163 15.90 6.52 16.70
N THR A 164 15.97 6.16 17.98
CA THR A 164 15.18 5.07 18.56
C THR A 164 14.10 5.66 19.46
N PHE A 165 12.84 5.34 19.18
CA PHE A 165 11.72 5.66 20.07
C PHE A 165 11.40 4.46 20.94
N GLN A 166 11.57 4.57 22.25
CA GLN A 166 11.03 3.58 23.18
C GLN A 166 9.49 3.73 23.30
N PRO A 167 8.74 2.65 23.59
CA PRO A 167 7.29 2.73 23.74
C PRO A 167 6.87 3.79 24.79
N GLY A 168 6.09 4.78 24.36
CA GLY A 168 5.66 5.91 25.20
C GLY A 168 6.48 7.19 25.05
N ALA A 169 7.50 7.20 24.20
CA ALA A 169 8.15 8.43 23.75
C ALA A 169 7.33 9.09 22.64
N ILE A 170 7.00 10.37 22.80
CA ILE A 170 6.19 11.13 21.83
C ILE A 170 6.89 12.46 21.53
N ILE A 171 7.19 12.74 20.27
CA ILE A 171 7.54 14.09 19.83
C ILE A 171 6.24 14.85 19.53
N LYS A 172 6.14 16.07 20.06
CA LYS A 172 4.96 16.92 19.99
C LYS A 172 5.33 18.28 19.38
N PRO A 173 5.36 18.42 18.04
CA PRO A 173 5.62 19.71 17.39
C PRO A 173 4.44 20.68 17.58
N ARG A 174 4.71 21.92 17.94
CA ARG A 174 3.71 22.99 18.14
C ARG A 174 4.23 24.33 17.62
N ASN A 175 3.35 25.32 17.54
CA ASN A 175 3.68 26.69 17.13
C ASN A 175 4.35 26.80 15.74
N GLY A 176 4.03 25.87 14.83
CA GLY A 176 4.59 25.84 13.47
C GLY A 176 5.97 25.18 13.35
N ALA A 177 6.51 24.61 14.43
CA ALA A 177 7.78 23.90 14.41
C ALA A 177 7.76 22.67 13.49
N GLN A 178 8.87 22.45 12.80
CA GLN A 178 9.13 21.31 11.94
C GLN A 178 10.20 20.40 12.53
N VAL A 179 9.92 19.10 12.52
CA VAL A 179 10.85 18.05 12.93
C VAL A 179 11.28 17.27 11.69
N THR A 180 12.54 17.40 11.30
CA THR A 180 13.09 16.75 10.11
C THR A 180 13.98 15.58 10.49
N PHE A 181 13.68 14.39 9.96
CA PHE A 181 14.47 13.18 10.12
C PHE A 181 15.15 12.81 8.80
N ASN A 182 16.48 12.91 8.75
CA ASN A 182 17.30 12.56 7.58
C ASN A 182 17.93 11.16 7.67
N ALA A 183 17.82 10.53 8.85
CA ALA A 183 18.28 9.19 9.17
C ALA A 183 17.12 8.25 9.56
N GLU A 184 17.44 6.99 9.82
CA GLU A 184 16.47 5.94 10.13
C GLU A 184 15.77 6.17 11.48
N ILE A 185 14.47 5.90 11.51
CA ILE A 185 13.65 5.88 12.72
C ILE A 185 13.41 4.42 13.12
N MET A 186 13.92 4.04 14.29
CA MET A 186 13.68 2.74 14.90
C MET A 186 12.52 2.84 15.89
N ALA A 187 11.33 2.44 15.44
CA ALA A 187 10.11 2.42 16.25
C ALA A 187 9.20 1.25 15.87
N GLY A 188 8.55 0.67 16.89
CA GLY A 188 7.48 -0.30 16.69
C GLY A 188 6.19 0.32 16.15
N ASN A 189 5.09 -0.43 16.23
CA ASN A 189 3.78 0.00 15.76
C ASN A 189 3.00 0.68 16.88
N TYR A 190 3.48 1.85 17.33
CA TYR A 190 2.87 2.68 18.36
C TYR A 190 3.02 4.16 18.04
N HIS A 191 2.20 4.98 18.69
CA HIS A 191 2.13 6.43 18.52
C HIS A 191 3.43 7.10 19.02
N ILE A 192 4.09 7.86 18.13
CA ILE A 192 5.35 8.58 18.42
C ILE A 192 5.31 10.06 18.02
N PHE A 193 4.32 10.48 17.22
CA PHE A 193 4.16 11.86 16.76
C PHE A 193 2.76 12.40 17.09
N ASP A 194 2.70 13.35 18.02
CA ASP A 194 1.48 14.11 18.31
C ASP A 194 1.54 15.45 17.56
N THR A 195 0.85 15.53 16.41
CA THR A 195 0.84 16.73 15.55
C THR A 195 -0.55 17.34 15.40
N GLU A 196 -0.61 18.64 15.08
CA GLU A 196 -1.86 19.38 14.82
C GLU A 196 -2.21 19.49 13.32
N ASP A 197 -1.48 18.79 12.44
CA ASP A 197 -1.69 18.88 10.99
C ASP A 197 -3.09 18.37 10.58
N ASP A 198 -3.75 19.10 9.68
CA ASP A 198 -4.99 18.66 9.02
C ASP A 198 -4.86 18.78 7.50
N PHE A 199 -4.42 17.68 6.88
CA PHE A 199 -4.23 17.61 5.43
C PHE A 199 -5.53 17.38 4.64
N TYR A 200 -6.67 17.22 5.30
CA TYR A 200 -7.96 17.31 4.61
C TYR A 200 -8.40 18.76 4.45
N ALA A 201 -8.24 19.57 5.51
CA ALA A 201 -8.54 21.00 5.45
C ALA A 201 -7.48 21.81 4.71
N SER A 202 -6.21 21.38 4.74
CA SER A 202 -5.08 22.08 4.12
C SER A 202 -4.12 21.08 3.43
N PRO A 203 -4.49 20.54 2.25
CA PRO A 203 -3.75 19.44 1.59
C PRO A 203 -2.28 19.75 1.24
N VAL A 204 -1.97 21.03 1.03
CA VAL A 204 -0.63 21.50 0.64
C VAL A 204 0.15 22.18 1.76
N ALA A 205 -0.36 22.16 3.00
CA ALA A 205 0.37 22.69 4.14
C ALA A 205 1.72 21.99 4.32
N ALA A 206 2.71 22.75 4.82
CA ALA A 206 4.00 22.19 5.23
C ALA A 206 3.78 21.24 6.42
N PRO A 207 4.28 19.99 6.35
CA PRO A 207 4.06 19.04 7.42
C PRO A 207 4.96 19.35 8.63
N SER A 208 4.40 19.23 9.83
CA SER A 208 5.18 19.39 11.08
C SER A 208 6.23 18.30 11.32
N VAL A 209 6.10 17.15 10.66
CA VAL A 209 7.06 16.03 10.70
C VAL A 209 7.47 15.69 9.27
N LYS A 210 8.77 15.58 9.03
CA LYS A 210 9.37 15.30 7.72
C LYS A 210 10.32 14.12 7.84
N ILE A 211 10.14 13.09 7.00
CA ILE A 211 10.91 11.85 7.08
C ILE A 211 11.48 11.51 5.70
N ALA A 212 12.78 11.76 5.53
CA ALA A 212 13.43 11.71 4.23
C ALA A 212 13.60 10.29 3.67
N LYS A 213 13.65 9.27 4.54
CA LYS A 213 13.99 7.89 4.19
C LYS A 213 13.22 6.89 5.05
N GLY A 214 12.91 5.73 4.45
CA GLY A 214 12.33 4.58 5.15
C GLY A 214 10.80 4.46 5.05
N GLY A 215 10.28 3.43 5.71
CA GLY A 215 8.85 3.14 5.78
C GLY A 215 8.18 3.91 6.91
N VAL A 216 7.40 4.93 6.57
CA VAL A 216 6.62 5.72 7.51
C VAL A 216 5.33 4.98 7.83
N LYS A 217 5.04 4.81 9.12
CA LYS A 217 3.88 4.04 9.57
C LYS A 217 2.72 4.95 9.99
N PRO A 218 1.48 4.69 9.57
CA PRO A 218 0.31 5.42 10.07
C PRO A 218 0.18 5.37 11.61
N GLU A 219 0.63 4.29 12.25
CA GLU A 219 0.61 4.09 13.70
C GLU A 219 1.45 5.13 14.44
N TRP A 220 2.51 5.64 13.81
CA TRP A 220 3.33 6.71 14.38
C TRP A 220 2.54 7.98 14.62
N PHE A 221 1.43 8.18 13.88
CA PHE A 221 0.49 9.29 14.00
C PHE A 221 -0.85 8.88 14.65
N GLY A 222 -0.87 7.74 15.33
CA GLY A 222 -2.02 7.29 16.13
C GLY A 222 -3.01 6.37 15.42
N ALA A 223 -2.73 5.91 14.20
CA ALA A 223 -3.54 4.86 13.58
C ALA A 223 -3.48 3.56 14.39
N LYS A 224 -4.52 2.73 14.28
CA LYS A 224 -4.55 1.41 14.92
C LYS A 224 -5.32 0.43 14.05
N THR A 225 -4.73 -0.74 13.82
CA THR A 225 -5.39 -1.83 13.11
C THR A 225 -6.27 -2.69 14.02
N VAL A 226 -7.30 -3.29 13.44
CA VAL A 226 -8.10 -4.36 14.06
C VAL A 226 -7.96 -5.68 13.30
N SER A 227 -8.31 -6.78 13.96
CA SER A 227 -8.11 -8.12 13.40
C SER A 227 -9.26 -8.59 12.51
N SER A 228 -10.49 -8.19 12.86
CA SER A 228 -11.74 -8.61 12.21
C SER A 228 -12.53 -7.43 11.63
N TYR A 229 -13.45 -7.69 10.70
CA TYR A 229 -14.36 -6.67 10.17
C TYR A 229 -15.40 -6.23 11.21
N ASP A 230 -15.76 -7.08 12.17
CA ASP A 230 -16.73 -6.74 13.22
C ASP A 230 -16.20 -5.66 14.17
N GLU A 231 -14.89 -5.68 14.45
CA GLU A 231 -14.20 -4.68 15.26
C GLU A 231 -14.17 -3.28 14.61
N ILE A 232 -14.35 -3.17 13.28
CA ILE A 232 -14.27 -1.89 12.56
C ILE A 232 -15.23 -0.85 13.15
N SER A 233 -16.44 -1.26 13.51
CA SER A 233 -17.49 -0.39 14.07
C SER A 233 -17.05 0.41 15.32
N THR A 234 -16.16 -0.16 16.13
CA THR A 234 -15.69 0.41 17.41
C THR A 234 -14.23 0.89 17.33
N SER A 235 -13.56 0.63 16.22
CA SER A 235 -12.17 1.05 15.99
C SER A 235 -12.05 2.55 15.72
N ILE A 236 -10.84 3.08 15.93
CA ILE A 236 -10.52 4.48 15.68
C ILE A 236 -10.46 4.78 14.18
N ASN A 237 -10.96 5.96 13.77
CA ASN A 237 -10.77 6.46 12.42
C ASN A 237 -9.29 6.78 12.17
N CYS A 238 -8.69 6.10 11.19
CA CYS A 238 -7.28 6.21 10.83
C CYS A 238 -7.01 7.20 9.69
N SER A 239 -8.03 7.82 9.09
CA SER A 239 -7.88 8.70 7.91
C SER A 239 -6.87 9.83 8.11
N HIS A 240 -6.96 10.59 9.20
CA HIS A 240 -6.02 11.69 9.47
C HIS A 240 -4.60 11.18 9.75
N ALA A 241 -4.46 10.08 10.50
CA ALA A 241 -3.14 9.49 10.79
C ALA A 241 -2.45 8.99 9.52
N PHE A 242 -3.20 8.38 8.61
CA PHE A 242 -2.70 7.96 7.30
C PHE A 242 -2.22 9.17 6.47
N MET A 243 -3.03 10.23 6.39
CA MET A 243 -2.65 11.44 5.63
C MET A 243 -1.45 12.16 6.24
N LYS A 244 -1.32 12.18 7.58
CA LYS A 244 -0.13 12.69 8.26
C LYS A 244 1.12 11.88 7.93
N ALA A 245 1.02 10.56 7.97
CA ALA A 245 2.11 9.68 7.55
C ALA A 245 2.49 9.94 6.08
N TRP A 246 1.51 10.04 5.17
CA TRP A 246 1.77 10.34 3.76
C TRP A 246 2.53 11.65 3.60
N ARG A 247 2.07 12.72 4.25
CA ARG A 247 2.71 14.04 4.15
C ARG A 247 4.08 14.11 4.81
N ALA A 248 4.33 13.30 5.84
CA ALA A 248 5.68 13.14 6.37
C ALA A 248 6.64 12.52 5.34
N THR A 249 6.16 11.61 4.48
CA THR A 249 6.97 11.03 3.39
C THR A 249 7.20 11.98 2.22
N THR A 250 6.38 13.02 2.07
CA THR A 250 6.56 13.98 0.97
C THR A 250 7.50 15.11 1.36
N GLY A 251 7.55 15.47 2.65
CA GLY A 251 8.14 16.73 3.07
C GLY A 251 7.36 17.91 2.50
N GLU A 252 8.04 19.01 2.21
CA GLU A 252 7.42 20.17 1.58
C GLU A 252 7.28 20.00 0.06
N TYR A 253 6.42 20.82 -0.55
CA TYR A 253 6.42 21.00 -1.99
C TYR A 253 7.33 22.19 -2.33
N THR A 254 8.62 21.94 -2.62
CA THR A 254 9.76 22.89 -2.52
C THR A 254 9.84 24.01 -3.59
N ALA A 255 8.72 24.39 -4.22
CA ALA A 255 8.55 25.49 -5.18
C ALA A 255 9.02 25.28 -6.64
N ASN A 256 8.05 25.40 -7.56
CA ASN A 256 8.10 25.57 -9.03
C ASN A 256 9.12 24.71 -9.82
N VAL A 257 8.71 23.51 -10.27
CA VAL A 257 9.36 22.89 -11.46
C VAL A 257 9.00 23.70 -12.71
N THR A 258 7.75 24.14 -12.79
CA THR A 258 7.23 25.13 -13.75
C THR A 258 6.12 25.93 -13.06
N SER A 259 5.51 26.90 -13.77
CA SER A 259 4.38 27.68 -13.23
C SER A 259 3.22 26.81 -12.73
N SER A 260 2.99 25.65 -13.35
CA SER A 260 1.85 24.76 -13.08
C SER A 260 2.22 23.47 -12.32
N TYR A 261 3.49 23.29 -11.92
CA TYR A 261 3.95 22.05 -11.28
C TYR A 261 4.80 22.32 -10.04
N ARG A 262 4.52 21.55 -8.98
CA ARG A 262 5.26 21.50 -7.72
C ARG A 262 5.60 20.04 -7.42
N GLN A 263 6.76 19.79 -6.83
CA GLN A 263 7.24 18.46 -6.49
C GLN A 263 7.55 18.36 -5.01
N SER A 264 7.37 17.17 -4.46
CA SER A 264 7.70 16.85 -3.08
C SER A 264 9.22 16.81 -2.86
N GLU A 265 9.64 17.11 -1.65
CA GLU A 265 11.05 17.14 -1.23
C GLU A 265 11.73 15.77 -1.31
N TYR A 266 11.01 14.69 -0.95
CA TYR A 266 11.60 13.36 -0.83
C TYR A 266 11.14 12.38 -1.91
N MET A 267 12.10 11.60 -2.40
CA MET A 267 11.93 10.61 -3.48
C MET A 267 11.75 9.16 -2.97
N HIS A 268 12.43 8.79 -1.88
CA HIS A 268 12.55 7.39 -1.44
C HIS A 268 11.71 7.03 -0.21
N SER A 269 10.96 7.98 0.33
CA SER A 269 10.14 7.77 1.53
C SER A 269 8.75 7.25 1.13
N TYR A 270 8.27 6.23 1.82
CA TYR A 270 7.03 5.52 1.48
C TYR A 270 6.22 5.18 2.73
N ILE A 271 4.95 4.80 2.54
CA ILE A 271 4.11 4.31 3.62
C ILE A 271 4.31 2.82 3.80
N GLU A 272 4.58 2.40 5.03
CA GLU A 272 4.57 1.00 5.42
C GLU A 272 3.32 0.68 6.24
N LEU A 273 2.46 -0.19 5.71
CA LEU A 273 1.27 -0.66 6.43
C LEU A 273 1.59 -1.87 7.30
N SER A 274 0.96 -1.92 8.47
CA SER A 274 0.93 -3.09 9.33
C SER A 274 -0.06 -4.13 8.81
N ALA A 275 0.07 -5.36 9.32
CA ALA A 275 -0.98 -6.35 9.18
C ALA A 275 -2.18 -5.98 10.07
N GLY A 276 -3.38 -6.09 9.51
CA GLY A 276 -4.66 -5.78 10.11
C GLY A 276 -5.49 -4.85 9.22
N LYS A 277 -6.60 -4.38 9.77
CA LYS A 277 -7.59 -3.54 9.07
C LYS A 277 -7.61 -2.15 9.66
N TYR A 278 -7.37 -1.14 8.83
CA TYR A 278 -7.52 0.27 9.20
C TYR A 278 -8.92 0.73 8.86
N ARG A 279 -9.64 1.29 9.83
CA ARG A 279 -10.89 1.99 9.56
C ARG A 279 -10.60 3.35 8.95
N MET A 280 -11.16 3.61 7.78
CA MET A 280 -11.00 4.85 7.02
C MET A 280 -12.39 5.48 6.82
N ASP A 281 -12.65 6.60 7.50
CA ASP A 281 -13.95 7.30 7.38
C ASP A 281 -13.93 8.38 6.29
N LYS A 282 -12.77 8.61 5.67
CA LYS A 282 -12.56 9.54 4.55
C LYS A 282 -11.74 8.87 3.47
N GLU A 283 -11.88 9.38 2.26
CA GLU A 283 -11.03 9.07 1.13
C GLU A 283 -9.55 9.37 1.43
N VAL A 284 -8.68 8.68 0.70
CA VAL A 284 -7.23 8.87 0.70
C VAL A 284 -6.88 9.44 -0.66
N PHE A 285 -6.39 10.68 -0.67
CA PHE A 285 -5.97 11.36 -1.90
C PHE A 285 -4.47 11.66 -1.81
N LEU A 286 -3.68 10.82 -2.46
CA LEU A 286 -2.22 10.84 -2.51
C LEU A 286 -1.73 11.73 -3.65
N GLY A 287 -2.00 13.03 -3.52
CA GLY A 287 -1.64 14.05 -4.50
C GLY A 287 -2.31 15.37 -4.13
N HIS A 288 -2.22 16.39 -4.98
CA HIS A 288 -3.14 17.53 -4.94
C HIS A 288 -3.14 18.27 -6.28
N THR A 289 -4.31 18.75 -6.70
CA THR A 289 -4.47 19.60 -7.87
C THR A 289 -5.31 20.80 -7.46
N ASP A 290 -4.73 21.99 -7.58
CA ASP A 290 -5.44 23.25 -7.35
C ASP A 290 -5.94 23.81 -8.70
N PHE A 291 -7.26 23.83 -8.87
CA PHE A 291 -7.94 24.27 -10.10
C PHE A 291 -8.18 25.80 -10.16
N THR A 292 -7.30 26.59 -9.53
CA THR A 292 -7.25 28.06 -9.68
C THR A 292 -6.90 28.48 -11.13
N PRO A 293 -6.99 29.77 -11.51
CA PRO A 293 -6.83 30.22 -12.91
C PRO A 293 -5.56 29.78 -13.64
N THR A 294 -4.53 29.32 -12.92
CA THR A 294 -3.26 28.82 -13.47
C THR A 294 -3.11 27.30 -13.45
N THR A 295 -4.00 26.56 -12.78
CA THR A 295 -3.93 25.11 -12.48
C THR A 295 -2.56 24.64 -11.98
N VAL A 296 -2.43 24.32 -10.70
CA VAL A 296 -1.16 23.85 -10.11
C VAL A 296 -1.28 22.42 -9.63
N ARG A 297 -0.38 21.55 -10.10
CA ARG A 297 -0.27 20.14 -9.69
C ARG A 297 0.85 19.95 -8.67
N TYR A 298 0.60 19.16 -7.64
CA TYR A 298 1.52 18.89 -6.54
C TYR A 298 1.81 17.38 -6.49
N ASN A 299 3.00 17.02 -6.95
CA ASN A 299 3.35 15.63 -7.23
C ASN A 299 4.30 15.10 -6.17
N LYS A 300 4.15 13.81 -5.83
CA LYS A 300 5.16 13.09 -5.06
C LYS A 300 6.28 12.59 -5.98
N ASN A 301 7.53 12.73 -5.54
CA ASN A 301 8.69 12.08 -6.11
C ASN A 301 8.78 10.65 -5.56
N GLY A 302 8.69 9.64 -6.43
CA GLY A 302 8.75 8.22 -6.13
C GLY A 302 7.97 7.75 -4.88
N GLY A 303 8.36 6.60 -4.33
CA GLY A 303 7.76 6.03 -3.12
C GLY A 303 6.40 5.38 -3.38
N GLY A 304 5.51 5.37 -2.38
CA GLY A 304 4.17 4.78 -2.52
C GLY A 304 3.69 4.13 -1.23
N VAL A 305 2.98 3.01 -1.35
CA VAL A 305 2.36 2.30 -0.20
C VAL A 305 2.68 0.81 -0.27
N ILE A 306 3.31 0.31 0.79
CA ILE A 306 3.76 -1.07 0.90
C ILE A 306 3.08 -1.72 2.11
N GLY A 307 2.26 -2.74 1.86
CA GLY A 307 1.65 -3.56 2.90
C GLY A 307 2.35 -4.91 3.12
N LYS A 308 1.68 -5.78 3.88
CA LYS A 308 2.18 -7.12 4.25
C LYS A 308 1.59 -8.27 3.42
N GLY A 309 0.64 -7.97 2.54
CA GLY A 309 0.04 -8.93 1.60
C GLY A 309 -1.44 -8.64 1.37
N ALA A 310 -2.00 -9.14 0.26
CA ALA A 310 -3.43 -9.12 0.02
C ALA A 310 -4.21 -9.80 1.17
N GLY A 311 -5.09 -9.03 1.81
CA GLY A 311 -5.88 -9.48 2.98
C GLY A 311 -5.15 -9.40 4.33
N LEU A 312 -3.86 -9.11 4.34
CA LEU A 312 -3.10 -8.83 5.56
C LEU A 312 -3.15 -7.34 5.89
N SER A 313 -2.77 -6.46 4.97
CA SER A 313 -2.92 -5.00 5.15
C SER A 313 -4.17 -4.51 4.42
N VAL A 314 -5.16 -4.00 5.14
CA VAL A 314 -6.45 -3.63 4.55
C VAL A 314 -6.85 -2.21 4.97
N LEU A 315 -7.12 -1.35 3.99
CA LEU A 315 -7.81 -0.08 4.17
C LEU A 315 -9.32 -0.34 4.01
N VAL A 316 -10.05 -0.18 5.10
CA VAL A 316 -11.50 -0.44 5.17
C VAL A 316 -12.23 0.90 5.21
N PHE A 317 -12.77 1.30 4.06
CA PHE A 317 -13.56 2.51 3.93
C PHE A 317 -14.99 2.29 4.44
N THR A 318 -15.51 3.23 5.24
CA THR A 318 -16.80 3.04 5.93
C THR A 318 -17.86 4.09 5.64
N ASP A 319 -17.51 5.19 4.97
CA ASP A 319 -18.46 6.26 4.64
C ASP A 319 -19.39 5.84 3.49
N SER A 320 -20.65 5.50 3.80
CA SER A 320 -21.63 5.06 2.80
C SER A 320 -22.21 6.19 1.96
N GLU A 321 -22.00 7.44 2.36
CA GLU A 321 -22.54 8.62 1.67
C GLU A 321 -21.50 9.30 0.77
N TYR A 322 -20.21 8.97 0.93
CA TYR A 322 -19.18 9.43 0.03
C TYR A 322 -19.43 8.96 -1.41
N ALA A 323 -19.59 9.93 -2.32
CA ALA A 323 -19.72 9.74 -3.75
C ALA A 323 -18.70 10.63 -4.47
N GLY A 324 -17.58 10.02 -4.88
CA GLY A 324 -16.47 10.69 -5.54
C GLY A 324 -15.61 9.70 -6.31
N ASN A 325 -14.64 10.23 -7.06
CA ASN A 325 -13.83 9.49 -8.05
C ASN A 325 -13.29 8.18 -7.51
N ALA A 326 -12.62 8.20 -6.35
CA ALA A 326 -12.22 6.98 -5.67
C ALA A 326 -12.01 7.17 -4.18
N PHE A 327 -12.08 6.07 -3.42
CA PHE A 327 -11.71 6.07 -2.01
C PHE A 327 -10.19 6.09 -1.79
N PHE A 328 -9.41 5.45 -2.65
CA PHE A 328 -7.96 5.55 -2.66
C PHE A 328 -7.52 6.09 -4.01
N SER A 329 -6.89 7.25 -4.01
CA SER A 329 -6.44 7.93 -5.23
C SER A 329 -4.95 8.21 -5.13
N ALA A 330 -4.17 7.76 -6.11
CA ALA A 330 -2.80 8.17 -6.36
C ALA A 330 -2.79 8.91 -7.69
N VAL A 331 -2.65 10.23 -7.63
CA VAL A 331 -2.90 11.14 -8.76
C VAL A 331 -1.77 12.15 -8.85
N ASP A 332 -1.41 12.51 -10.08
CA ASP A 332 -0.37 13.49 -10.39
C ASP A 332 0.93 13.10 -9.71
N MET A 333 1.44 11.92 -10.07
CA MET A 333 2.72 11.45 -9.58
C MET A 333 3.84 11.91 -10.52
N SER A 334 5.06 12.04 -9.99
CA SER A 334 6.23 12.37 -10.81
C SER A 334 6.61 11.25 -11.80
N GLY A 335 7.61 11.51 -12.64
CA GLY A 335 8.26 10.50 -13.48
C GLY A 335 9.24 9.57 -12.75
N ASP A 336 9.37 9.70 -11.44
CA ASP A 336 10.12 8.75 -10.63
C ASP A 336 9.29 7.47 -10.39
N MET A 337 9.94 6.34 -10.09
CA MET A 337 9.24 5.07 -9.87
C MET A 337 8.36 5.10 -8.60
N HIS A 338 7.06 4.88 -8.78
CA HIS A 338 6.10 4.68 -7.69
C HIS A 338 5.80 3.21 -7.48
N GLU A 339 5.77 2.75 -6.23
CA GLU A 339 5.50 1.36 -5.87
C GLU A 339 4.29 1.26 -4.93
N PHE A 340 3.25 0.55 -5.38
CA PHE A 340 2.09 0.19 -4.56
C PHE A 340 1.99 -1.32 -4.52
N ARG A 341 2.12 -1.91 -3.33
CA ARG A 341 2.07 -3.38 -3.23
C ARG A 341 1.51 -3.93 -1.93
N SER A 342 0.95 -5.13 -2.04
CA SER A 342 0.66 -6.00 -0.91
C SER A 342 -0.37 -5.44 0.07
N PHE A 343 -1.44 -4.82 -0.44
CA PHE A 343 -2.56 -4.33 0.37
C PHE A 343 -3.90 -4.41 -0.36
N LYS A 344 -4.98 -4.35 0.44
CA LYS A 344 -6.38 -4.33 -0.02
C LYS A 344 -7.05 -3.00 0.30
N CYS A 345 -7.82 -2.46 -0.63
CA CYS A 345 -8.85 -1.45 -0.33
C CYS A 345 -10.22 -2.11 -0.44
N THR A 346 -11.07 -1.91 0.56
CA THR A 346 -12.42 -2.46 0.57
C THR A 346 -13.39 -1.48 1.20
N PHE A 347 -14.65 -1.60 0.82
CA PHE A 347 -15.73 -0.97 1.56
C PHE A 347 -16.32 -1.91 2.63
N TYR A 348 -16.69 -1.35 3.77
CA TYR A 348 -17.46 -2.02 4.82
C TYR A 348 -18.24 -0.99 5.64
N CYS A 349 -19.57 -1.01 5.58
CA CYS A 349 -20.42 -0.12 6.36
C CYS A 349 -21.04 -0.87 7.55
N PRO A 350 -20.59 -0.66 8.79
CA PRO A 350 -21.09 -1.42 9.95
C PRO A 350 -22.57 -1.18 10.25
N SER A 351 -23.12 -0.03 9.82
CA SER A 351 -24.53 0.33 10.03
C SER A 351 -25.50 -0.38 9.07
N LYS A 352 -24.97 -1.02 8.01
CA LYS A 352 -25.74 -1.78 7.03
C LYS A 352 -25.75 -3.29 7.37
N VAL A 353 -26.73 -4.00 6.82
CA VAL A 353 -26.94 -5.44 7.00
C VAL A 353 -26.93 -6.17 5.65
N GLY A 354 -26.62 -7.48 5.66
CA GLY A 354 -26.54 -8.28 4.43
C GLY A 354 -25.42 -7.83 3.49
N ASP A 355 -25.61 -8.02 2.18
CA ASP A 355 -24.61 -7.70 1.17
C ASP A 355 -24.36 -6.19 1.02
N GLU A 356 -25.35 -5.35 1.34
CA GLU A 356 -25.24 -3.88 1.29
C GLU A 356 -24.12 -3.32 2.17
N ARG A 357 -23.72 -4.07 3.21
CA ARG A 357 -22.56 -3.74 4.05
C ARG A 357 -21.26 -3.65 3.27
N TYR A 358 -21.17 -4.30 2.12
CA TYR A 358 -19.96 -4.38 1.30
C TYR A 358 -20.09 -3.59 0.00
N GLU A 359 -21.04 -2.65 -0.08
CA GLU A 359 -21.33 -1.89 -1.31
C GLU A 359 -21.21 -0.38 -1.11
N SER A 360 -20.25 0.22 -1.80
CA SER A 360 -19.98 1.66 -1.81
C SER A 360 -20.54 2.39 -3.03
N LYS A 361 -20.63 3.72 -2.90
CA LYS A 361 -21.05 4.67 -3.94
C LYS A 361 -19.89 5.41 -4.61
N VAL A 362 -18.78 4.74 -4.88
CA VAL A 362 -17.61 5.34 -5.55
C VAL A 362 -17.39 4.85 -6.96
N GLY A 363 -16.58 5.59 -7.70
CA GLY A 363 -16.28 5.33 -9.10
C GLY A 363 -15.22 4.28 -9.22
N ALA A 364 -14.20 4.36 -8.37
CA ALA A 364 -13.24 3.28 -8.15
C ALA A 364 -12.93 3.05 -6.67
N MET A 365 -12.53 1.84 -6.28
CA MET A 365 -11.89 1.65 -4.97
C MET A 365 -10.49 2.22 -4.96
N MET A 366 -9.74 1.97 -6.02
CA MET A 366 -8.41 2.52 -6.25
C MET A 366 -8.36 3.20 -7.61
N LEU A 367 -7.89 4.43 -7.64
CA LEU A 367 -7.57 5.19 -8.84
C LEU A 367 -6.08 5.50 -8.86
N PHE A 368 -5.39 5.00 -9.89
CA PHE A 368 -4.03 5.40 -10.23
C PHE A 368 -4.13 6.25 -11.50
N SER A 369 -3.91 7.56 -11.38
CA SER A 369 -4.06 8.50 -12.49
C SER A 369 -2.84 9.38 -12.67
N THR A 370 -2.52 9.73 -13.92
CA THR A 370 -1.40 10.63 -14.29
C THR A 370 -0.08 10.24 -13.64
N ILE A 371 0.38 9.03 -13.95
CA ILE A 371 1.62 8.46 -13.40
C ILE A 371 2.50 7.98 -14.56
N ASP A 372 3.73 8.49 -14.60
CA ASP A 372 4.68 8.17 -15.68
C ASP A 372 5.53 6.93 -15.41
N SER A 373 5.62 6.45 -14.17
CA SER A 373 6.34 5.24 -13.79
C SER A 373 5.70 4.59 -12.57
N LEU A 374 5.12 3.39 -12.75
CA LEU A 374 4.29 2.74 -11.74
C LEU A 374 4.56 1.24 -11.67
N THR A 375 4.71 0.72 -10.46
CA THR A 375 4.64 -0.71 -10.16
C THR A 375 3.47 -0.98 -9.23
N THR A 376 2.54 -1.84 -9.65
CA THR A 376 1.46 -2.35 -8.78
C THR A 376 1.55 -3.86 -8.61
N THR A 377 1.71 -4.35 -7.38
CA THR A 377 1.89 -5.80 -7.14
C THR A 377 1.06 -6.29 -5.96
N ASP A 378 0.33 -7.40 -6.12
CA ASP A 378 -0.49 -7.97 -5.04
C ASP A 378 -1.49 -6.95 -4.48
N ILE A 379 -2.26 -6.36 -5.40
CA ILE A 379 -3.26 -5.32 -5.13
C ILE A 379 -4.66 -5.93 -5.17
N TRP A 380 -5.46 -5.64 -4.13
CA TRP A 380 -6.83 -6.13 -4.04
C TRP A 380 -7.84 -5.00 -3.82
N ALA A 381 -8.91 -4.99 -4.62
CA ALA A 381 -10.06 -4.11 -4.42
C ALA A 381 -11.37 -4.89 -4.26
N SER A 382 -12.29 -4.39 -3.42
CA SER A 382 -13.64 -4.95 -3.33
C SER A 382 -14.71 -3.97 -2.86
N GLY A 383 -15.92 -4.12 -3.39
CA GLY A 383 -17.11 -3.46 -2.85
C GLY A 383 -17.49 -2.14 -3.50
N ALA A 384 -17.01 -1.83 -4.71
CA ALA A 384 -17.50 -0.71 -5.51
C ALA A 384 -18.54 -1.21 -6.52
N LYS A 385 -19.84 -1.01 -6.27
CA LYS A 385 -20.92 -1.54 -7.12
C LYS A 385 -21.83 -0.49 -7.74
N PHE A 386 -21.69 0.77 -7.31
CA PHE A 386 -22.55 1.84 -7.79
C PHE A 386 -22.21 2.23 -9.23
N VAL A 387 -23.21 2.16 -10.10
CA VAL A 387 -23.06 2.45 -11.53
C VAL A 387 -24.03 3.56 -11.94
N VAL A 388 -23.53 4.54 -12.67
CA VAL A 388 -24.26 5.62 -13.33
C VAL A 388 -24.23 5.38 -14.84
N PRO A 389 -25.38 5.25 -15.51
CA PRO A 389 -25.44 5.19 -16.97
C PRO A 389 -24.94 6.50 -17.60
N ASP A 390 -24.03 6.40 -18.57
CA ASP A 390 -23.67 7.53 -19.42
C ASP A 390 -24.74 7.77 -20.52
N PRO A 391 -24.66 8.86 -21.31
CA PRO A 391 -25.65 9.16 -22.36
C PRO A 391 -25.79 8.06 -23.44
N SER A 392 -24.83 7.16 -23.57
CA SER A 392 -24.90 6.00 -24.46
C SER A 392 -25.58 4.78 -23.82
N GLY A 393 -26.01 4.90 -22.57
CA GLY A 393 -26.57 3.82 -21.75
C GLY A 393 -25.51 2.90 -21.14
N PHE A 394 -24.22 3.22 -21.31
CA PHE A 394 -23.12 2.41 -20.76
C PHE A 394 -22.92 2.76 -19.28
N GLY A 395 -22.92 1.74 -18.43
CA GLY A 395 -22.73 1.92 -17.00
C GLY A 395 -21.29 2.29 -16.66
N ARG A 396 -21.09 3.41 -15.96
CA ARG A 396 -19.80 3.84 -15.38
C ARG A 396 -19.88 3.85 -13.86
N GLY A 397 -18.78 3.59 -13.17
CA GLY A 397 -18.66 3.56 -11.72
C GLY A 397 -18.57 2.14 -11.18
N GLY A 398 -18.24 2.00 -9.90
CA GLY A 398 -18.11 0.68 -9.30
C GLY A 398 -16.89 -0.08 -9.80
N VAL A 399 -15.79 0.59 -10.12
CA VAL A 399 -14.53 -0.03 -10.54
C VAL A 399 -13.77 -0.50 -9.30
N GLY A 400 -13.15 -1.68 -9.32
CA GLY A 400 -12.20 -2.02 -8.25
C GLY A 400 -10.94 -1.18 -8.38
N VAL A 401 -10.21 -1.36 -9.47
CA VAL A 401 -8.97 -0.64 -9.75
C VAL A 401 -9.05 0.02 -11.12
N GLN A 402 -8.95 1.34 -11.16
CA GLN A 402 -8.83 2.12 -12.39
C GLN A 402 -7.38 2.59 -12.55
N PHE A 403 -6.77 2.22 -13.66
CA PHE A 403 -5.57 2.86 -14.17
C PHE A 403 -5.97 3.85 -15.26
N ASP A 404 -5.52 5.08 -15.13
CA ASP A 404 -5.87 6.16 -16.04
C ASP A 404 -4.65 7.02 -16.38
N SER A 405 -4.34 7.18 -17.67
CA SER A 405 -3.17 7.95 -18.09
C SER A 405 -1.88 7.49 -17.40
N VAL A 406 -1.68 6.17 -17.30
CA VAL A 406 -0.45 5.58 -16.76
C VAL A 406 0.46 5.09 -17.88
N VAL A 407 1.74 5.44 -17.80
CA VAL A 407 2.79 4.93 -18.70
C VAL A 407 3.92 4.32 -17.89
N ASP A 408 4.77 3.52 -18.54
CA ASP A 408 5.80 2.69 -17.87
C ASP A 408 5.25 1.93 -16.66
N HIS A 409 4.06 1.34 -16.84
CA HIS A 409 3.35 0.65 -15.78
C HIS A 409 3.58 -0.85 -15.86
N TYR A 410 4.19 -1.41 -14.83
CA TYR A 410 4.23 -2.85 -14.58
C TYR A 410 3.23 -3.25 -13.50
N PHE A 411 2.45 -4.30 -13.74
CA PHE A 411 1.58 -4.86 -12.71
C PHE A 411 1.68 -6.37 -12.57
N SER A 412 1.47 -6.88 -11.36
CA SER A 412 1.36 -8.31 -11.11
C SER A 412 0.35 -8.63 -10.02
N ASN A 413 -0.50 -9.64 -10.25
CA ASN A 413 -1.50 -10.10 -9.28
C ASN A 413 -2.46 -8.99 -8.83
N ILE A 414 -3.34 -8.59 -9.75
CA ILE A 414 -4.48 -7.72 -9.43
C ILE A 414 -5.69 -8.60 -9.18
N LEU A 415 -6.26 -8.52 -7.99
CA LEU A 415 -7.49 -9.21 -7.63
C LEU A 415 -8.61 -8.17 -7.41
N VAL A 416 -9.74 -8.36 -8.08
CA VAL A 416 -10.92 -7.52 -7.85
C VAL A 416 -12.15 -8.39 -7.70
N GLU A 417 -12.87 -8.17 -6.61
CA GLU A 417 -14.07 -8.93 -6.29
C GLU A 417 -15.26 -8.05 -5.93
N HIS A 418 -16.46 -8.54 -6.22
CA HIS A 418 -17.71 -7.89 -5.81
C HIS A 418 -17.80 -6.41 -6.22
N CYS A 419 -17.22 -6.05 -7.37
CA CYS A 419 -17.34 -4.72 -7.96
C CYS A 419 -18.31 -4.73 -9.15
N ALA A 420 -18.64 -3.57 -9.72
CA ALA A 420 -19.30 -3.53 -11.02
C ALA A 420 -18.32 -3.87 -12.14
N HIS A 421 -17.21 -3.12 -12.19
CA HIS A 421 -16.08 -3.40 -13.04
C HIS A 421 -14.88 -3.85 -12.19
N GLY A 422 -14.12 -4.82 -12.69
CA GLY A 422 -12.93 -5.33 -12.02
C GLY A 422 -11.75 -4.35 -12.09
N CYS A 423 -10.83 -4.63 -13.00
CA CYS A 423 -9.70 -3.76 -13.35
C CYS A 423 -10.00 -3.02 -14.66
N ALA A 424 -9.73 -1.71 -14.71
CA ALA A 424 -9.95 -0.90 -15.90
C ALA A 424 -8.69 -0.13 -16.31
N PHE A 425 -8.44 -0.04 -17.61
CA PHE A 425 -7.33 0.72 -18.21
C PHE A 425 -7.84 1.79 -19.15
N SER A 426 -7.39 3.03 -18.95
CA SER A 426 -7.73 4.19 -19.77
C SER A 426 -6.47 4.96 -20.11
N SER A 427 -6.27 5.35 -21.36
CA SER A 427 -5.07 6.12 -21.76
C SER A 427 -3.74 5.47 -21.34
N SER A 428 -3.69 4.14 -21.26
CA SER A 428 -2.63 3.45 -20.53
C SER A 428 -1.67 2.70 -21.45
N ILE A 429 -0.37 2.72 -21.09
CA ILE A 429 0.65 1.83 -21.62
C ILE A 429 1.10 0.95 -20.45
N SER A 430 0.69 -0.31 -20.44
CA SER A 430 0.93 -1.20 -19.28
C SER A 430 1.22 -2.62 -19.70
N THR A 431 2.10 -3.27 -18.95
CA THR A 431 2.40 -4.69 -19.10
C THR A 431 2.27 -5.38 -17.76
N GLY A 432 1.65 -6.55 -17.72
CA GLY A 432 1.52 -7.24 -16.45
C GLY A 432 1.07 -8.69 -16.54
N VAL A 433 0.94 -9.29 -15.36
CA VAL A 433 0.56 -10.69 -15.19
C VAL A 433 -0.56 -10.83 -14.16
N ASN A 434 -1.47 -11.77 -14.41
CA ASN A 434 -2.55 -12.17 -13.52
C ASN A 434 -3.49 -11.01 -13.13
N VAL A 435 -4.57 -10.85 -13.89
CA VAL A 435 -5.77 -10.11 -13.46
C VAL A 435 -6.85 -11.12 -13.11
N LYS A 436 -7.39 -11.05 -11.89
CA LYS A 436 -8.44 -11.94 -11.42
C LYS A 436 -9.69 -11.14 -11.09
N GLY A 437 -10.80 -11.49 -11.75
CA GLY A 437 -12.11 -10.93 -11.48
C GLY A 437 -13.04 -11.97 -10.90
N PHE A 438 -13.72 -11.59 -9.82
CA PHE A 438 -14.58 -12.50 -9.09
C PHE A 438 -15.90 -11.83 -8.71
N ARG A 439 -17.03 -12.39 -9.17
CA ARG A 439 -18.37 -11.85 -8.85
C ARG A 439 -18.56 -10.38 -9.23
N ASN A 440 -17.78 -9.88 -10.19
CA ASN A 440 -18.03 -8.55 -10.74
C ASN A 440 -19.27 -8.60 -11.63
N THR A 441 -20.08 -7.54 -11.62
CA THR A 441 -21.42 -7.59 -12.24
C THR A 441 -21.43 -7.21 -13.73
N LEU A 442 -20.52 -6.33 -14.17
CA LEU A 442 -20.44 -5.84 -15.55
C LEU A 442 -19.23 -6.37 -16.31
N SER A 443 -18.05 -6.33 -15.69
CA SER A 443 -16.79 -6.78 -16.31
C SER A 443 -15.70 -7.10 -15.29
N ASP A 444 -14.74 -7.94 -15.64
CA ASP A 444 -13.55 -8.20 -14.83
C ASP A 444 -12.34 -7.41 -15.31
N LEU A 445 -12.25 -7.21 -16.62
CA LEU A 445 -11.25 -6.42 -17.30
C LEU A 445 -11.94 -5.46 -18.27
N SER A 446 -11.61 -4.18 -18.15
CA SER A 446 -12.23 -3.10 -18.90
C SER A 446 -11.19 -2.20 -19.56
N PHE A 447 -11.51 -1.70 -20.75
CA PHE A 447 -10.64 -0.77 -21.48
C PHE A 447 -11.39 0.51 -21.82
N GLY A 448 -11.13 1.55 -21.04
CA GLY A 448 -11.77 2.85 -21.07
C GLY A 448 -11.79 3.44 -19.67
N ASN A 449 -12.08 4.74 -19.58
CA ASN A 449 -12.35 5.35 -18.30
C ASN A 449 -13.73 4.89 -17.82
N MET A 450 -13.76 4.02 -16.81
CA MET A 450 -15.00 3.48 -16.27
C MET A 450 -15.50 4.29 -15.08
N ILE A 451 -14.83 5.37 -14.67
CA ILE A 451 -15.30 6.27 -13.61
C ILE A 451 -16.34 7.24 -14.20
N PRO A 452 -17.45 7.54 -13.50
CA PRO A 452 -18.42 8.56 -13.93
C PRO A 452 -17.78 9.95 -13.96
N ALA A 453 -18.38 10.87 -14.72
CA ALA A 453 -17.97 12.28 -14.71
C ALA A 453 -18.39 12.96 -13.39
N TRP A 454 -17.69 12.65 -12.29
CA TRP A 454 -17.50 13.59 -11.19
C TRP A 454 -16.36 14.54 -11.57
N PRO A 455 -16.15 15.70 -10.89
CA PRO A 455 -15.29 16.76 -11.40
C PRO A 455 -14.02 16.23 -12.07
N ASP A 456 -13.87 16.49 -13.37
CA ASP A 456 -12.82 15.89 -14.20
C ASP A 456 -11.46 16.18 -13.58
N ILE A 457 -10.73 15.13 -13.22
CA ILE A 457 -9.40 15.29 -12.64
C ILE A 457 -8.41 15.73 -13.73
N ILE A 458 -8.56 15.23 -14.97
CA ILE A 458 -7.73 15.57 -16.14
C ILE A 458 -8.39 15.22 -17.49
N SER A 459 -7.93 15.84 -18.58
CA SER A 459 -8.31 15.51 -19.96
C SER A 459 -7.64 14.22 -20.45
N GLN A 460 -8.38 13.34 -21.12
CA GLN A 460 -7.91 11.99 -21.48
C GLN A 460 -7.74 11.81 -23.00
N ASN A 461 -6.71 11.04 -23.37
CA ASN A 461 -6.67 10.35 -24.66
C ASN A 461 -7.43 9.01 -24.52
N THR A 462 -7.89 8.39 -25.60
CA THR A 462 -8.68 7.13 -25.50
C THR A 462 -7.89 5.90 -25.96
N LYS A 463 -6.57 6.03 -26.09
CA LYS A 463 -5.70 4.98 -26.62
C LYS A 463 -5.08 4.14 -25.52
N ASN A 464 -5.20 2.82 -25.63
CA ASN A 464 -4.57 1.85 -24.74
C ASN A 464 -3.60 0.95 -25.51
N ILE A 465 -2.43 0.67 -24.91
CA ILE A 465 -1.44 -0.31 -25.38
C ILE A 465 -1.12 -1.24 -24.21
N ILE A 466 -1.79 -2.39 -24.15
CA ILE A 466 -1.79 -3.23 -22.95
C ILE A 466 -1.36 -4.65 -23.28
N SER A 467 -0.43 -5.21 -22.51
CA SER A 467 -0.08 -6.63 -22.57
C SER A 467 -0.34 -7.30 -21.23
N ILE A 468 -1.09 -8.41 -21.25
CA ILE A 468 -1.45 -9.18 -20.06
C ILE A 468 -1.21 -10.66 -20.32
N TYR A 469 -0.56 -11.33 -19.37
CA TYR A 469 -0.53 -12.79 -19.31
C TYR A 469 -1.29 -13.27 -18.07
N GLY A 470 -2.38 -13.99 -18.28
CA GLY A 470 -3.28 -14.48 -17.23
C GLY A 470 -4.42 -13.51 -16.94
N VAL A 471 -5.63 -13.86 -17.38
CA VAL A 471 -6.88 -13.21 -16.96
C VAL A 471 -7.82 -14.31 -16.48
N GLU A 472 -8.16 -14.32 -15.20
CA GLU A 472 -9.08 -15.28 -14.63
C GLU A 472 -10.41 -14.60 -14.32
N SER A 473 -11.51 -15.15 -14.82
CA SER A 473 -12.86 -14.69 -14.56
C SER A 473 -13.71 -15.81 -13.99
N LYS A 474 -14.42 -15.51 -12.90
CA LYS A 474 -15.38 -16.43 -12.30
C LYS A 474 -16.64 -15.70 -11.87
N SER A 475 -17.78 -16.27 -12.26
CA SER A 475 -19.12 -15.79 -11.87
C SER A 475 -19.39 -14.32 -12.20
N ASN A 476 -18.84 -13.83 -13.31
CA ASN A 476 -19.20 -12.53 -13.87
C ASN A 476 -20.60 -12.62 -14.50
N PHE A 477 -21.52 -11.71 -14.18
CA PHE A 477 -22.91 -11.79 -14.64
C PHE A 477 -23.15 -11.28 -16.06
N ASN A 478 -22.15 -10.65 -16.66
CA ASN A 478 -22.25 -10.00 -17.94
C ASN A 478 -21.08 -10.38 -18.83
N SER A 479 -20.06 -9.52 -18.93
CA SER A 479 -18.95 -9.72 -19.86
C SER A 479 -17.58 -9.50 -19.22
N PRO A 480 -16.82 -10.58 -18.96
CA PRO A 480 -15.49 -10.51 -18.36
C PRO A 480 -14.57 -9.48 -19.01
N ILE A 481 -14.54 -9.37 -20.34
CA ILE A 481 -13.72 -8.40 -21.07
C ILE A 481 -14.61 -7.38 -21.77
N THR A 482 -14.42 -6.10 -21.48
CA THR A 482 -15.24 -5.01 -22.03
C THR A 482 -14.37 -3.90 -22.61
N PHE A 483 -14.65 -3.49 -23.84
CA PHE A 483 -13.98 -2.37 -24.51
C PHE A 483 -14.90 -1.14 -24.57
N GLY A 484 -14.60 -0.12 -23.77
CA GLY A 484 -15.33 1.15 -23.66
C GLY A 484 -14.81 2.28 -24.55
N THR A 485 -13.70 2.08 -25.25
CA THR A 485 -13.03 3.08 -26.11
C THR A 485 -12.62 2.46 -27.43
N ASN A 486 -12.38 3.23 -28.49
CA ASN A 486 -12.09 2.67 -29.81
C ASN A 486 -10.63 2.22 -29.99
N ASP A 487 -9.68 2.99 -29.44
CA ASP A 487 -8.25 2.82 -29.75
C ASP A 487 -7.53 1.89 -28.77
N ASN A 488 -8.02 0.64 -28.64
CA ASN A 488 -7.36 -0.38 -27.84
C ASN A 488 -6.48 -1.29 -28.70
N ASN A 489 -5.19 -1.38 -28.36
CA ASN A 489 -4.27 -2.37 -28.89
C ASN A 489 -3.81 -3.27 -27.75
N VAL A 490 -4.25 -4.53 -27.76
CA VAL A 490 -4.10 -5.43 -26.63
C VAL A 490 -3.40 -6.73 -27.02
N SER A 491 -2.61 -7.27 -26.09
CA SER A 491 -2.09 -8.64 -26.15
C SER A 491 -2.45 -9.34 -24.86
N ILE A 492 -3.59 -10.03 -24.84
CA ILE A 492 -4.13 -10.73 -23.68
C ILE A 492 -3.98 -12.24 -23.94
N ASN A 493 -3.12 -12.89 -23.17
CA ASN A 493 -2.86 -14.32 -23.31
C ASN A 493 -3.21 -15.06 -22.03
N GLY A 494 -3.77 -16.26 -22.15
CA GLY A 494 -4.16 -17.05 -20.98
C GLY A 494 -5.42 -16.53 -20.29
N VAL A 495 -6.43 -16.16 -21.07
CA VAL A 495 -7.79 -15.91 -20.53
C VAL A 495 -8.38 -17.24 -20.07
N VAL A 496 -8.90 -17.29 -18.86
CA VAL A 496 -9.58 -18.46 -18.28
C VAL A 496 -10.89 -17.98 -17.70
N VAL A 497 -12.01 -18.47 -18.25
CA VAL A 497 -13.34 -18.14 -17.77
C VAL A 497 -14.08 -19.41 -17.36
N ASP A 498 -14.60 -19.42 -16.14
CA ASP A 498 -15.68 -20.34 -15.75
C ASP A 498 -16.93 -19.51 -15.48
N GLY A 499 -17.88 -19.56 -16.41
CA GLY A 499 -19.08 -18.74 -16.35
C GLY A 499 -20.16 -19.26 -15.40
N ARG A 500 -19.86 -20.32 -14.64
CA ARG A 500 -20.74 -20.79 -13.57
C ARG A 500 -20.72 -19.85 -12.38
N TYR A 501 -21.83 -19.88 -11.64
CA TYR A 501 -21.91 -19.28 -10.32
C TYR A 501 -21.09 -20.10 -9.30
N GLU A 502 -20.41 -19.46 -8.36
CA GLU A 502 -19.38 -20.10 -7.53
C GLU A 502 -19.82 -21.36 -6.77
N SER A 503 -21.08 -21.40 -6.33
CA SER A 503 -21.65 -22.46 -5.49
C SER A 503 -22.72 -23.28 -6.20
N SER A 504 -22.83 -23.19 -7.53
CA SER A 504 -23.83 -23.95 -8.29
C SER A 504 -23.36 -24.29 -9.69
N SER A 505 -24.07 -25.20 -10.35
CA SER A 505 -23.89 -25.48 -11.78
C SER A 505 -24.56 -24.45 -12.70
N ASN A 506 -25.22 -23.43 -12.15
CA ASN A 506 -25.91 -22.42 -12.96
C ASN A 506 -24.90 -21.56 -13.71
N VAL A 507 -25.13 -21.40 -15.00
CA VAL A 507 -24.34 -20.52 -15.87
C VAL A 507 -24.88 -19.11 -15.76
N VAL A 508 -24.03 -18.15 -15.41
CA VAL A 508 -24.40 -16.74 -15.21
C VAL A 508 -23.68 -15.78 -16.14
N THR A 509 -22.51 -16.15 -16.67
CA THR A 509 -21.78 -15.31 -17.62
C THR A 509 -22.46 -15.31 -18.97
N LYS A 510 -22.73 -14.12 -19.50
CA LYS A 510 -23.49 -13.94 -20.74
C LYS A 510 -22.62 -14.10 -21.98
N LEU A 511 -21.56 -13.31 -22.07
CA LEU A 511 -20.70 -13.18 -23.25
C LEU A 511 -19.29 -12.87 -22.77
N ILE A 512 -18.22 -13.34 -23.42
CA ILE A 512 -16.86 -13.09 -22.91
C ILE A 512 -16.34 -11.70 -23.23
N ILE A 513 -16.46 -11.29 -24.50
CA ILE A 513 -15.93 -10.04 -25.04
C ILE A 513 -17.10 -9.19 -25.51
N THR A 514 -17.21 -7.97 -24.98
CA THR A 514 -18.20 -6.99 -25.40
C THR A 514 -17.58 -5.63 -25.66
N PHE A 515 -18.32 -4.79 -26.38
CA PHE A 515 -17.91 -3.44 -26.73
C PHE A 515 -19.02 -2.45 -26.39
N ALA A 516 -18.67 -1.38 -25.68
CA ALA A 516 -19.55 -0.25 -25.48
C ALA A 516 -19.74 0.53 -26.80
N THR A 517 -20.68 1.47 -26.82
CA THR A 517 -20.89 2.37 -27.95
C THR A 517 -19.59 3.09 -28.36
N GLY A 518 -19.14 2.89 -29.61
CA GLY A 518 -17.87 3.44 -30.11
C GLY A 518 -16.62 2.74 -29.56
N GLY A 519 -16.79 1.59 -28.90
CA GLY A 519 -15.71 0.74 -28.40
C GLY A 519 -15.12 -0.13 -29.51
N GLY A 520 -13.83 -0.39 -29.43
CA GLY A 520 -13.10 -1.19 -30.40
C GLY A 520 -11.79 -1.73 -29.85
N CYS A 521 -11.30 -2.80 -30.46
CA CYS A 521 -10.01 -3.38 -30.10
C CYS A 521 -9.29 -4.01 -31.28
N SER A 522 -7.97 -4.07 -31.17
CA SER A 522 -7.04 -4.71 -32.11
C SER A 522 -5.96 -5.46 -31.32
N GLY A 523 -5.23 -6.35 -31.98
CA GLY A 523 -4.18 -7.15 -31.34
C GLY A 523 -4.60 -8.61 -31.15
N ASN A 524 -4.29 -9.23 -30.02
CA ASN A 524 -4.55 -10.65 -29.75
C ASN A 524 -5.23 -10.90 -28.41
N ILE A 525 -6.21 -11.79 -28.40
CA ILE A 525 -6.85 -12.30 -27.19
C ILE A 525 -6.93 -13.82 -27.30
N SER A 526 -6.39 -14.55 -26.32
CA SER A 526 -6.37 -16.02 -26.34
C SER A 526 -6.66 -16.67 -24.99
N GLY A 527 -7.29 -17.84 -25.00
CA GLY A 527 -7.62 -18.55 -23.77
C GLY A 527 -8.59 -19.72 -23.88
N CYS A 528 -9.14 -20.12 -22.73
CA CYS A 528 -10.18 -21.13 -22.60
C CYS A 528 -11.39 -20.59 -21.85
N VAL A 529 -12.57 -21.00 -22.29
CA VAL A 529 -13.85 -20.50 -21.82
C VAL A 529 -14.77 -21.68 -21.60
N ASP A 530 -15.28 -21.84 -20.39
CA ASP A 530 -16.22 -22.89 -20.04
C ASP A 530 -17.52 -22.30 -19.51
N ASN A 531 -18.65 -22.88 -19.94
CA ASN A 531 -20.00 -22.59 -19.45
C ASN A 531 -20.39 -21.12 -19.63
N VAL A 532 -20.93 -20.76 -20.80
CA VAL A 532 -21.33 -19.37 -21.09
C VAL A 532 -22.70 -19.33 -21.75
N LEU A 533 -23.49 -18.29 -21.50
CA LEU A 533 -24.88 -18.27 -21.97
C LEU A 533 -25.02 -18.00 -23.47
N TYR A 534 -24.26 -17.08 -24.05
CA TYR A 534 -24.47 -16.65 -25.44
C TYR A 534 -23.27 -16.93 -26.34
N GLY A 535 -22.04 -16.71 -25.86
CA GLY A 535 -20.87 -16.97 -26.68
C GLY A 535 -19.59 -16.29 -26.24
N LEU A 536 -18.67 -16.15 -27.19
CA LEU A 536 -17.37 -15.53 -27.03
C LEU A 536 -17.43 -14.01 -27.27
N ILE A 537 -17.96 -13.57 -28.41
CA ILE A 537 -17.86 -12.16 -28.83
C ILE A 537 -19.09 -11.69 -29.62
N ASN A 538 -19.47 -10.43 -29.42
CA ASN A 538 -20.48 -9.72 -30.20
C ASN A 538 -20.03 -8.26 -30.43
N ASP A 539 -19.88 -7.84 -31.69
CA ASP A 539 -19.46 -6.49 -32.07
C ASP A 539 -20.59 -5.56 -32.56
N GLY A 540 -21.85 -5.95 -32.36
CA GLY A 540 -23.01 -5.18 -32.81
C GLY A 540 -23.10 -3.75 -32.24
N GLY A 541 -23.99 -2.92 -32.81
CA GLY A 541 -24.22 -1.55 -32.34
C GLY A 541 -23.39 -0.49 -33.08
N SER A 542 -22.57 0.31 -32.38
CA SER A 542 -21.65 1.33 -32.92
C SER A 542 -20.17 0.97 -32.70
N SER A 543 -19.92 -0.27 -32.31
CA SER A 543 -18.63 -0.82 -31.93
C SER A 543 -17.89 -1.47 -33.09
N GLN A 544 -16.65 -1.96 -32.89
CA GLN A 544 -15.90 -2.67 -33.94
C GLN A 544 -14.89 -3.70 -33.37
N ALA A 545 -14.93 -4.94 -33.86
CA ALA A 545 -13.94 -5.97 -33.56
C ALA A 545 -12.80 -5.95 -34.59
N GLY A 546 -11.67 -5.34 -34.25
CA GLY A 546 -10.56 -5.10 -35.17
C GLY A 546 -10.92 -4.10 -36.27
N ARG A 547 -9.90 -3.54 -36.92
CA ARG A 547 -10.09 -2.66 -38.10
C ARG A 547 -9.11 -3.04 -39.20
N PRO A 548 -9.35 -2.69 -40.47
CA PRO A 548 -8.37 -2.88 -41.52
C PRO A 548 -7.04 -2.19 -41.13
N GLY A 549 -5.93 -2.94 -41.04
CA GLY A 549 -4.63 -2.45 -40.54
C GLY A 549 -4.41 -2.57 -39.03
N GLY A 550 -5.44 -2.98 -38.27
CA GLY A 550 -5.40 -3.30 -36.84
C GLY A 550 -6.33 -4.46 -36.54
N THR A 551 -6.05 -5.63 -37.14
CA THR A 551 -6.87 -6.85 -37.02
C THR A 551 -6.91 -7.37 -35.58
N LEU A 552 -8.05 -7.91 -35.17
CA LEU A 552 -8.20 -8.64 -33.91
C LEU A 552 -7.99 -10.14 -34.14
N HIS A 553 -7.04 -10.72 -33.41
CA HIS A 553 -6.75 -12.14 -33.39
C HIS A 553 -7.41 -12.78 -32.17
N LEU A 554 -8.21 -13.82 -32.40
CA LEU A 554 -8.87 -14.59 -31.35
C LEU A 554 -8.38 -16.04 -31.40
N ASP A 555 -7.85 -16.58 -30.31
CA ASP A 555 -7.47 -17.99 -30.22
C ASP A 555 -8.10 -18.63 -28.98
N PHE A 556 -9.17 -19.40 -29.16
CA PHE A 556 -9.97 -19.87 -28.05
C PHE A 556 -10.40 -21.33 -28.15
N VAL A 557 -10.41 -21.99 -26.99
CA VAL A 557 -11.22 -23.19 -26.73
C VAL A 557 -12.46 -22.77 -25.95
N VAL A 558 -13.64 -23.05 -26.49
CA VAL A 558 -14.93 -22.67 -25.90
C VAL A 558 -15.76 -23.93 -25.67
N ASN A 559 -16.06 -24.24 -24.42
CA ASN A 559 -16.88 -25.37 -24.04
C ASN A 559 -18.23 -24.92 -23.46
N ASN A 560 -19.28 -25.67 -23.81
CA ASN A 560 -20.62 -25.56 -23.23
C ASN A 560 -21.22 -24.15 -23.34
N VAL A 561 -21.53 -23.72 -24.56
CA VAL A 561 -22.29 -22.49 -24.82
C VAL A 561 -23.79 -22.81 -24.82
N THR A 562 -24.51 -22.28 -23.84
CA THR A 562 -25.89 -22.70 -23.55
C THR A 562 -26.82 -21.52 -23.32
N GLY A 563 -27.89 -21.37 -24.10
CA GLY A 563 -28.85 -20.32 -23.81
C GLY A 563 -30.08 -20.39 -24.70
N SER A 564 -31.04 -19.52 -24.45
CA SER A 564 -32.24 -19.36 -25.27
C SER A 564 -32.57 -17.88 -25.42
N THR A 565 -32.69 -17.42 -26.66
CA THR A 565 -33.10 -16.05 -26.97
C THR A 565 -34.10 -16.05 -28.12
N SER A 566 -34.98 -15.05 -28.17
CA SER A 566 -35.84 -14.80 -29.33
C SER A 566 -35.08 -14.19 -30.51
N SER A 567 -33.88 -13.66 -30.28
CA SER A 567 -32.94 -13.15 -31.29
C SER A 567 -32.00 -14.23 -31.82
N GLU A 568 -31.51 -14.05 -33.04
CA GLU A 568 -30.43 -14.87 -33.64
C GLU A 568 -29.12 -14.58 -32.89
N ASN A 569 -28.54 -15.58 -32.21
CA ASN A 569 -27.27 -15.48 -31.47
C ASN A 569 -26.27 -16.52 -31.99
N ALA A 570 -24.98 -16.30 -31.75
CA ALA A 570 -23.91 -17.22 -32.10
C ALA A 570 -22.77 -17.14 -31.09
N VAL A 571 -21.87 -18.13 -31.12
CA VAL A 571 -20.62 -18.07 -30.34
C VAL A 571 -19.79 -16.86 -30.75
N VAL A 572 -19.77 -16.53 -32.06
CA VAL A 572 -19.14 -15.33 -32.60
C VAL A 572 -20.15 -14.57 -33.46
N VAL A 573 -20.46 -13.33 -33.06
CA VAL A 573 -21.33 -12.41 -33.82
C VAL A 573 -20.49 -11.23 -34.29
N LEU A 574 -20.34 -11.10 -35.62
CA LEU A 574 -19.67 -10.01 -36.29
C LEU A 574 -20.67 -9.28 -37.20
N ASP A 575 -21.43 -8.34 -36.64
CA ASP A 575 -22.44 -7.55 -37.33
C ASP A 575 -21.86 -6.33 -38.08
N LYS A 576 -20.63 -5.94 -37.76
CA LYS A 576 -20.00 -4.76 -38.34
C LYS A 576 -19.29 -5.08 -39.65
N THR A 577 -19.60 -4.33 -40.70
CA THR A 577 -19.08 -4.59 -42.04
C THR A 577 -17.58 -4.32 -42.16
N ASP A 578 -17.03 -3.47 -41.30
CA ASP A 578 -15.64 -3.03 -41.26
C ASP A 578 -14.79 -3.74 -40.19
N SER A 579 -15.37 -4.58 -39.34
CA SER A 579 -14.60 -5.41 -38.40
C SER A 579 -13.58 -6.29 -39.13
N SER A 580 -12.37 -6.43 -38.59
CA SER A 580 -11.29 -7.21 -39.19
C SER A 580 -10.80 -8.25 -38.19
N VAL A 581 -11.17 -9.51 -38.41
CA VAL A 581 -10.99 -10.58 -37.41
C VAL A 581 -10.32 -11.80 -38.03
N ILE A 582 -9.31 -12.31 -37.32
CA ILE A 582 -8.72 -13.64 -37.56
C ILE A 582 -9.02 -14.47 -36.32
N MET A 583 -9.66 -15.62 -36.49
CA MET A 583 -9.97 -16.48 -35.36
C MET A 583 -9.50 -17.92 -35.56
N ASN A 584 -8.97 -18.50 -34.50
CA ASN A 584 -8.72 -19.92 -34.32
C ASN A 584 -9.62 -20.39 -33.17
N LEU A 585 -10.66 -21.15 -33.50
CA LEU A 585 -11.73 -21.43 -32.56
C LEU A 585 -12.03 -22.93 -32.51
N SER A 586 -11.95 -23.49 -31.31
CA SER A 586 -12.41 -24.84 -31.01
C SER A 586 -13.64 -24.75 -30.12
N ILE A 587 -14.79 -25.22 -30.61
CA ILE A 587 -16.07 -25.21 -29.91
C ILE A 587 -16.47 -26.64 -29.57
N ASN A 588 -16.80 -26.88 -28.31
CA ASN A 588 -17.28 -28.18 -27.86
C ASN A 588 -18.55 -28.02 -27.02
N GLY A 589 -19.69 -28.42 -27.58
CA GLY A 589 -20.99 -28.25 -26.93
C GLY A 589 -21.53 -26.83 -27.10
N THR A 590 -22.38 -26.60 -28.10
CA THR A 590 -23.08 -25.31 -28.29
C THR A 590 -24.53 -25.53 -28.74
N THR A 591 -25.44 -24.71 -28.21
CA THR A 591 -26.84 -24.62 -28.69
C THR A 591 -27.07 -23.55 -29.74
N PHE A 592 -26.06 -22.72 -30.02
CA PHE A 592 -26.09 -21.65 -31.00
C PHE A 592 -25.17 -21.93 -32.19
N PRO A 593 -25.45 -21.33 -33.37
CA PRO A 593 -24.48 -21.24 -34.45
C PRO A 593 -23.09 -20.84 -33.95
N ALA A 594 -22.06 -21.34 -34.61
CA ALA A 594 -20.69 -20.94 -34.31
C ALA A 594 -20.45 -19.49 -34.72
N ILE A 595 -20.91 -19.09 -35.91
CA ILE A 595 -20.60 -17.78 -36.51
C ILE A 595 -21.84 -17.17 -37.13
N ILE A 596 -22.10 -15.90 -36.80
CA ILE A 596 -22.92 -14.98 -37.59
C ILE A 596 -22.03 -13.84 -38.08
N ASN A 597 -21.97 -13.64 -39.40
CA ASN A 597 -21.03 -12.73 -40.03
C ASN A 597 -21.71 -11.76 -41.01
N ARG A 598 -21.33 -10.49 -40.90
CA ARG A 598 -21.60 -9.41 -41.85
C ARG A 598 -20.33 -8.69 -42.30
N THR A 599 -19.16 -8.96 -41.70
CA THR A 599 -17.90 -8.38 -42.16
C THR A 599 -17.40 -9.04 -43.45
N SER A 600 -16.70 -8.25 -44.27
CA SER A 600 -15.93 -8.75 -45.42
C SER A 600 -14.48 -9.15 -45.11
N GLN A 601 -14.06 -9.06 -43.84
CA GLN A 601 -12.68 -9.30 -43.41
C GLN A 601 -12.58 -10.37 -42.31
N LEU A 602 -13.36 -11.45 -42.41
CA LEU A 602 -13.25 -12.60 -41.52
C LEU A 602 -12.36 -13.70 -42.11
N LYS A 603 -11.35 -14.13 -41.35
CA LYS A 603 -10.62 -15.38 -41.59
C LYS A 603 -10.78 -16.32 -40.39
N SER A 604 -11.06 -17.59 -40.65
CA SER A 604 -11.41 -18.52 -39.57
C SER A 604 -10.77 -19.91 -39.72
N TYR A 605 -10.22 -20.42 -38.62
CA TYR A 605 -9.96 -21.84 -38.38
C TYR A 605 -11.01 -22.32 -37.38
N LEU A 606 -11.81 -23.31 -37.75
CA LEU A 606 -12.97 -23.70 -36.95
C LEU A 606 -13.00 -25.20 -36.70
N ASN A 607 -12.99 -25.59 -35.44
CA ASN A 607 -13.24 -26.95 -34.98
C ASN A 607 -14.51 -26.98 -34.13
N ILE A 608 -15.44 -27.88 -34.44
CA ILE A 608 -16.73 -28.02 -33.74
C ILE A 608 -16.95 -29.49 -33.38
N SER A 609 -17.32 -29.73 -32.13
CA SER A 609 -17.82 -31.01 -31.62
C SER A 609 -19.08 -30.82 -30.76
N ASN A 610 -19.92 -31.85 -30.69
CA ASN A 610 -21.10 -31.91 -29.82
C ASN A 610 -22.09 -30.74 -30.04
N MET A 611 -22.29 -30.30 -31.28
CA MET A 611 -23.21 -29.18 -31.56
C MET A 611 -24.66 -29.66 -31.62
N ASN A 612 -25.54 -28.97 -30.87
CA ASN A 612 -26.97 -29.24 -30.81
C ASN A 612 -27.76 -27.94 -30.90
N LEU A 613 -27.87 -27.40 -32.11
CA LEU A 613 -28.59 -26.16 -32.42
C LEU A 613 -30.07 -26.28 -32.05
N THR A 614 -30.57 -25.36 -31.23
CA THR A 614 -31.96 -25.37 -30.72
C THR A 614 -32.84 -24.28 -31.33
N SER A 615 -32.26 -23.27 -32.00
CA SER A 615 -33.01 -22.18 -32.62
C SER A 615 -33.28 -22.42 -34.11
N PRO A 616 -34.55 -22.44 -34.55
CA PRO A 616 -34.92 -22.66 -35.96
C PRO A 616 -34.81 -21.41 -36.84
N VAL A 617 -34.57 -20.21 -36.26
CA VAL A 617 -34.65 -18.90 -36.96
C VAL A 617 -33.71 -18.81 -38.17
N SER A 618 -32.60 -19.56 -38.17
CA SER A 618 -31.61 -19.61 -39.25
C SER A 618 -31.49 -20.99 -39.92
N GLY A 619 -32.36 -21.93 -39.56
CA GLY A 619 -32.43 -23.28 -40.16
C GLY A 619 -31.35 -24.25 -39.70
N PHE A 620 -30.91 -24.18 -38.43
CA PHE A 620 -29.92 -25.09 -37.83
C PHE A 620 -28.60 -25.18 -38.60
N ARG A 621 -27.92 -24.04 -38.78
CA ARG A 621 -26.66 -23.95 -39.53
C ARG A 621 -25.54 -23.43 -38.64
N PRO A 622 -24.36 -24.09 -38.62
CA PRO A 622 -23.21 -23.65 -37.83
C PRO A 622 -22.69 -22.27 -38.24
N ILE A 623 -22.69 -21.95 -39.54
CA ILE A 623 -22.16 -20.70 -40.09
C ILE A 623 -23.25 -19.94 -40.83
N ILE A 624 -23.38 -18.65 -40.56
CA ILE A 624 -24.35 -17.78 -41.22
C ILE A 624 -23.62 -16.52 -41.69
N SER A 625 -23.61 -16.26 -42.99
CA SER A 625 -23.02 -15.05 -43.57
C SER A 625 -24.07 -14.28 -44.37
N LYS A 626 -24.33 -13.02 -43.97
CA LYS A 626 -25.31 -12.12 -44.60
C LYS A 626 -24.63 -10.77 -44.90
N GLY A 627 -24.43 -10.42 -46.18
CA GLY A 627 -23.78 -9.17 -46.59
C GLY A 627 -22.24 -9.10 -46.44
N GLY A 628 -21.56 -10.19 -46.08
CA GLY A 628 -20.13 -10.22 -45.75
C GLY A 628 -19.36 -11.35 -46.43
N ASN A 629 -18.03 -11.39 -46.27
CA ASN A 629 -17.17 -12.42 -46.84
C ASN A 629 -16.44 -13.17 -45.73
N ILE A 630 -16.42 -14.50 -45.85
CA ILE A 630 -15.69 -15.38 -44.94
C ILE A 630 -14.67 -16.16 -45.75
N LEU A 631 -13.41 -16.11 -45.32
CA LEU A 631 -12.38 -17.05 -45.72
C LEU A 631 -12.20 -18.11 -44.64
N MET A 632 -12.70 -19.32 -44.88
CA MET A 632 -12.47 -20.47 -44.02
C MET A 632 -11.13 -21.11 -44.39
N ILE A 633 -10.17 -21.06 -43.46
CA ILE A 633 -8.84 -21.66 -43.64
C ILE A 633 -8.88 -23.16 -43.32
N SER A 634 -9.61 -23.53 -42.26
CA SER A 634 -9.90 -24.93 -41.93
C SER A 634 -11.30 -25.04 -41.34
N ILE A 635 -11.94 -26.18 -41.57
CA ILE A 635 -13.22 -26.53 -40.94
C ILE A 635 -13.24 -28.02 -40.60
N ASN A 636 -13.44 -28.31 -39.32
CA ASN A 636 -13.61 -29.66 -38.80
C ASN A 636 -14.87 -29.69 -37.93
N ILE A 637 -15.86 -30.46 -38.35
CA ILE A 637 -17.11 -30.68 -37.62
C ILE A 637 -17.20 -32.19 -37.40
N THR A 638 -17.14 -32.65 -36.16
CA THR A 638 -17.02 -34.10 -35.87
C THR A 638 -18.32 -34.73 -35.40
N ASP A 639 -19.14 -33.99 -34.63
CA ASP A 639 -20.41 -34.48 -34.08
C ASP A 639 -21.44 -33.34 -34.03
N THR A 640 -22.56 -33.54 -34.74
CA THR A 640 -23.69 -32.60 -34.80
C THR A 640 -25.00 -33.37 -34.86
N THR A 641 -25.95 -33.08 -33.97
CA THR A 641 -27.25 -33.78 -33.95
C THR A 641 -28.32 -33.08 -34.77
N THR A 642 -28.19 -31.76 -34.99
CA THR A 642 -29.25 -30.94 -35.61
C THR A 642 -28.81 -30.14 -36.83
N ALA A 643 -27.51 -30.06 -37.12
CA ALA A 643 -27.02 -29.26 -38.25
C ALA A 643 -27.40 -29.90 -39.60
N THR A 644 -28.06 -29.13 -40.48
CA THR A 644 -28.50 -29.63 -41.80
C THR A 644 -27.59 -29.21 -42.95
N ASP A 645 -26.96 -28.04 -42.84
CA ASP A 645 -25.99 -27.49 -43.79
C ASP A 645 -24.77 -26.97 -43.02
N ILE A 646 -23.59 -26.93 -43.65
CA ILE A 646 -22.39 -26.28 -43.08
C ILE A 646 -22.66 -24.79 -42.87
N ALA A 647 -23.32 -24.15 -43.83
CA ALA A 647 -23.51 -22.72 -43.82
C ALA A 647 -24.80 -22.25 -44.52
N TYR A 648 -25.26 -21.06 -44.14
CA TYR A 648 -26.16 -20.21 -44.94
C TYR A 648 -25.39 -19.00 -45.46
N VAL A 649 -25.50 -18.71 -46.76
CA VAL A 649 -24.78 -17.62 -47.41
C VAL A 649 -25.73 -16.78 -48.26
N GLU A 650 -25.88 -15.49 -47.94
CA GLU A 650 -26.73 -14.53 -48.65
C GLU A 650 -25.99 -13.20 -48.85
N ASN A 651 -26.02 -12.65 -50.07
CA ASN A 651 -25.29 -11.43 -50.44
C ASN A 651 -23.83 -11.44 -49.92
N SER A 652 -23.19 -12.61 -49.95
CA SER A 652 -21.96 -12.93 -49.23
C SER A 652 -21.13 -13.91 -50.05
N THR A 653 -19.80 -13.89 -49.89
CA THR A 653 -18.91 -14.93 -50.42
C THR A 653 -18.33 -15.76 -49.28
N LEU A 654 -18.62 -17.07 -49.28
CA LEU A 654 -17.96 -18.05 -48.43
C LEU A 654 -16.91 -18.81 -49.24
N ILE A 655 -15.64 -18.70 -48.84
CA ILE A 655 -14.55 -19.49 -49.41
C ILE A 655 -14.23 -20.62 -48.45
N LEU A 656 -14.51 -21.86 -48.86
CA LEU A 656 -14.24 -23.08 -48.11
C LEU A 656 -12.83 -23.61 -48.40
N PRO A 657 -12.19 -24.30 -47.45
CA PRO A 657 -10.91 -24.96 -47.71
C PRO A 657 -11.09 -26.15 -48.66
N SER A 658 -10.00 -26.57 -49.29
CA SER A 658 -9.99 -27.68 -50.25
C SER A 658 -10.22 -29.06 -49.59
N LEU A 659 -9.91 -29.18 -48.30
CA LEU A 659 -10.15 -30.36 -47.49
C LEU A 659 -11.01 -29.97 -46.28
N MET A 660 -12.08 -30.72 -46.05
CA MET A 660 -13.00 -30.54 -44.91
C MET A 660 -13.22 -31.89 -44.23
N ILE A 661 -13.32 -31.89 -42.91
CA ILE A 661 -13.72 -33.06 -42.12
C ILE A 661 -15.09 -32.71 -41.54
N THR A 662 -16.18 -33.23 -42.10
CA THR A 662 -17.53 -32.90 -41.66
C THR A 662 -18.55 -33.96 -42.08
N PRO A 663 -19.51 -34.35 -41.21
CA PRO A 663 -20.62 -35.23 -41.61
C PRO A 663 -21.67 -34.50 -42.46
N VAL A 664 -21.68 -33.16 -42.44
CA VAL A 664 -22.61 -32.32 -43.21
C VAL A 664 -21.83 -31.60 -44.30
N ILE A 665 -22.25 -31.70 -45.56
CA ILE A 665 -21.50 -31.19 -46.72
C ILE A 665 -22.24 -30.13 -47.56
N SER A 666 -23.54 -29.95 -47.35
CA SER A 666 -24.34 -28.97 -48.10
C SER A 666 -24.13 -27.54 -47.58
N VAL A 667 -24.31 -26.58 -48.48
CA VAL A 667 -24.38 -25.15 -48.13
C VAL A 667 -25.67 -24.58 -48.71
N ALA A 668 -26.48 -23.94 -47.87
CA ALA A 668 -27.68 -23.25 -48.29
C ALA A 668 -27.33 -21.87 -48.83
N LYS A 669 -27.77 -21.57 -50.06
CA LYS A 669 -27.54 -20.27 -50.73
C LYS A 669 -28.83 -19.46 -50.76
N GLY A 670 -28.78 -18.26 -50.19
CA GLY A 670 -29.77 -17.21 -50.41
C GLY A 670 -29.46 -16.39 -51.67
N ILE A 671 -30.23 -15.33 -51.89
CA ILE A 671 -30.02 -14.40 -53.01
C ILE A 671 -28.61 -13.80 -52.93
N GLY A 672 -27.89 -13.78 -54.06
CA GLY A 672 -26.54 -13.21 -54.14
C GLY A 672 -25.46 -13.98 -53.34
N GLY A 673 -25.77 -15.15 -52.79
CA GLY A 673 -24.82 -16.00 -52.08
C GLY A 673 -23.85 -16.72 -53.03
N VAL A 674 -22.56 -16.59 -52.78
CA VAL A 674 -21.49 -17.26 -53.54
C VAL A 674 -20.71 -18.17 -52.61
N VAL A 675 -20.48 -19.41 -53.04
CA VAL A 675 -19.64 -20.38 -52.32
C VAL A 675 -18.54 -20.79 -53.28
N LYS A 676 -17.29 -20.65 -52.85
CA LYS A 676 -16.09 -21.04 -53.60
C LYS A 676 -15.29 -22.03 -52.76
N THR A 677 -14.45 -22.82 -53.40
CA THR A 677 -13.42 -23.59 -52.71
C THR A 677 -12.06 -22.98 -52.99
N ASN A 678 -11.11 -23.12 -52.06
CA ASN A 678 -9.76 -22.60 -52.20
C ASN A 678 -8.89 -23.50 -53.13
N GLN A 679 -9.43 -23.86 -54.29
CA GLN A 679 -8.69 -24.50 -55.37
C GLN A 679 -8.52 -23.53 -56.53
N LEU A 680 -7.41 -23.68 -57.24
CA LEU A 680 -7.05 -22.89 -58.42
C LEU A 680 -7.91 -23.24 -59.65
N ILE A 681 -8.99 -24.00 -59.50
CA ILE A 681 -9.83 -24.48 -60.60
C ILE A 681 -11.28 -24.47 -60.12
N ASP A 682 -12.08 -23.55 -60.68
CA ASP A 682 -13.54 -23.56 -60.66
C ASP A 682 -14.05 -24.94 -61.07
N TYR A 683 -15.00 -25.49 -60.29
CA TYR A 683 -15.73 -26.71 -60.66
C TYR A 683 -16.74 -26.45 -61.77
#